data_AF-A0ABD3MMU0-F1
#
_entry.id   AF-A0ABD3MMU0-F1
#
_cell.length_a   1.000
_cell.length_b   1.000
_cell.length_c   1.000
_cell.angle_alpha   90.00
_cell.angle_beta   90.00
_cell.angle_gamma   90.00
#
_symmetry.space_group_name_H-M   'P 1'
#
loop_
_entity.id
_entity.type
_entity.pdbx_description
1 polymer ?
#
loop_
_entity_poly.entity_id
_entity_poly.type
_entity_poly.pdbx_seq_one_letter_code
_entity_poly.pdbx_strand_id
1 'polypeptide(L)'
;MAYGIKSAARLTINQKSKATEASNPTLLTITMADTKKEPKSFIFLGNPEQLKKDGYNSPGGNIEYDPDYECTGGSSNPSDRHCPYQLNPNSTEDTMGLPVSGWDGRILHVNMPSYRDPLCPRTLKYLFTKAARPFDIRVRVLQQNVDGEDPPCLEKYCEMMAELRKETGGGDTSKGGPMGSNESDVLENCPHKDQVFIHPIPAQQAAGPTYARGLLGQDIRAAYEEGQMSPQDFCMSTDSHMDFEPHWDDKMVDMWDLAKNEMAVLSTYVANIDQLGTNLHGVHEVPHLCMVIFTSQVRTHATKCATNLPKPKLTNAIWGAGLSFSKCHAELKVPVDPHTPGIFDGEEFNRAARFWTYGYDIYTPHRVYVLHDYPGSQHNPKTMSWGHGKFTTEDTKMSHVRLYTLLDIPGGDTDVRKALQLKQSRYGLGDRRTLDELIQFSGVDLRHRKATIDGVNRCGNLKWVPFIPHPRGVNYIPKFDEEENPLDLPYDKTSVWYDPLVDGSGGNLVSRQGAVVGNVVTPEEEQRRIEQELAAHAAHKKEADKLASSSLHEDHKALAAALDEADGNGGGAGFNIVGGGHDSQFLESGHREVISNAAIAAMNAEQMQKDGVVRIFPPLLRGKQLSSFGVGGGGIPKGRFFLPHVTKMNRHGVEHLPVQVKLAILVMVLGICVAIISSGGEKRKVRIKSNKKG
;
A
#
# COMPACT_ATOMS: atom_id res chain seq x y z
N MET A 1 -42.61 33.51 -49.96
CA MET A 1 -43.75 33.50 -50.92
C MET A 1 -44.49 32.19 -50.77
N ALA A 2 -45.82 32.19 -50.90
CA ALA A 2 -46.63 30.99 -50.81
C ALA A 2 -46.58 30.18 -52.12
N TYR A 3 -46.66 28.85 -52.01
CA TYR A 3 -47.70 27.98 -52.58
C TYR A 3 -47.19 26.54 -52.65
N GLY A 4 -48.09 25.57 -52.54
CA GLY A 4 -47.78 24.18 -52.78
C GLY A 4 -48.96 23.41 -53.36
N ILE A 5 -48.81 22.09 -53.28
CA ILE A 5 -49.84 21.04 -53.46
C ILE A 5 -50.26 20.70 -54.90
N LYS A 6 -50.30 19.38 -55.13
CA LYS A 6 -51.08 18.57 -56.10
C LYS A 6 -50.35 18.08 -57.36
N SER A 7 -50.59 16.85 -57.89
CA SER A 7 -51.22 15.63 -57.32
C SER A 7 -51.21 14.46 -58.33
N ALA A 8 -50.74 13.26 -57.94
CA ALA A 8 -51.12 11.92 -58.45
C ALA A 8 -50.93 11.61 -59.98
N ALA A 9 -51.03 10.37 -60.50
CA ALA A 9 -51.34 9.06 -59.91
C ALA A 9 -50.66 7.86 -60.65
N ARG A 10 -50.20 6.88 -59.85
CA ARG A 10 -50.42 5.40 -59.90
C ARG A 10 -50.44 4.58 -61.22
N LEU A 11 -49.61 3.52 -61.22
CA LEU A 11 -49.99 2.08 -61.29
C LEU A 11 -48.76 1.23 -60.87
N THR A 12 -48.60 0.65 -59.65
CA THR A 12 -49.13 -0.63 -59.07
C THR A 12 -48.84 -1.89 -59.92
N ILE A 13 -48.36 -3.04 -59.40
CA ILE A 13 -48.19 -3.57 -58.01
C ILE A 13 -47.17 -4.74 -57.94
N ASN A 14 -46.69 -5.05 -56.71
CA ASN A 14 -45.83 -6.17 -56.23
C ASN A 14 -44.29 -5.99 -56.30
N GLN A 15 -43.46 -6.50 -55.36
CA GLN A 15 -43.63 -6.63 -53.89
C GLN A 15 -42.28 -6.85 -53.11
N LYS A 16 -42.43 -7.05 -51.78
CA LYS A 16 -41.54 -7.47 -50.66
C LYS A 16 -40.33 -8.39 -50.96
N SER A 17 -39.21 -8.39 -50.19
CA SER A 17 -38.83 -7.58 -48.98
C SER A 17 -37.39 -7.79 -48.48
N LYS A 18 -36.90 -6.78 -47.73
CA LYS A 18 -35.97 -6.83 -46.55
C LYS A 18 -34.44 -6.91 -46.71
N ALA A 19 -33.81 -6.13 -45.81
CA ALA A 19 -32.46 -6.20 -45.24
C ALA A 19 -31.25 -5.86 -46.13
N THR A 20 -30.65 -4.69 -45.86
CA THR A 20 -29.31 -4.28 -46.29
C THR A 20 -28.33 -4.43 -45.13
N GLU A 21 -27.32 -5.29 -45.27
CA GLU A 21 -26.14 -5.30 -44.41
C GLU A 21 -25.22 -4.11 -44.73
N ALA A 22 -24.56 -3.57 -43.71
CA ALA A 22 -23.48 -2.58 -43.87
C ALA A 22 -22.15 -3.26 -43.55
N SER A 23 -21.25 -3.33 -44.54
CA SER A 23 -19.93 -3.95 -44.40
C SER A 23 -18.84 -2.94 -43.99
N ASN A 24 -18.00 -3.35 -43.05
CA ASN A 24 -16.86 -2.62 -42.47
C ASN A 24 -16.01 -1.80 -43.48
N PRO A 25 -15.60 -0.56 -43.14
CA PRO A 25 -14.42 0.07 -43.73
C PRO A 25 -13.13 -0.45 -43.06
N THR A 26 -12.19 -0.90 -43.89
CA THR A 26 -10.91 -1.47 -43.45
C THR A 26 -9.99 -0.41 -42.82
N LEU A 27 -9.32 -0.77 -41.72
CA LEU A 27 -8.33 0.07 -41.03
C LEU A 27 -7.11 0.28 -41.94
N LEU A 28 -6.96 1.49 -42.49
CA LEU A 28 -5.86 1.86 -43.37
C LEU A 28 -4.61 2.22 -42.54
N THR A 29 -3.62 1.34 -42.53
CA THR A 29 -2.33 1.53 -41.86
C THR A 29 -1.50 2.60 -42.57
N ILE A 30 -1.41 3.80 -41.98
CA ILE A 30 -0.48 4.84 -42.43
C ILE A 30 0.85 4.67 -41.69
N THR A 31 1.81 4.02 -42.34
CA THR A 31 3.20 3.93 -41.87
C THR A 31 3.96 5.22 -42.20
N MET A 32 3.96 6.19 -41.27
CA MET A 32 4.98 7.25 -41.23
C MET A 32 6.03 6.85 -40.19
N ALA A 33 7.18 6.41 -40.66
CA ALA A 33 8.27 5.92 -39.81
C ALA A 33 9.12 7.05 -39.22
N ASP A 34 8.56 7.78 -38.25
CA ASP A 34 9.36 8.59 -37.32
C ASP A 34 9.78 7.70 -36.14
N THR A 35 10.86 6.93 -36.31
CA THR A 35 11.34 5.99 -35.29
C THR A 35 12.05 6.73 -34.14
N LYS A 36 11.29 7.46 -33.33
CA LYS A 36 11.65 7.66 -31.92
C LYS A 36 11.62 6.29 -31.27
N LYS A 37 12.81 5.71 -31.08
CA LYS A 37 13.02 4.44 -30.36
C LYS A 37 12.30 4.55 -29.01
N GLU A 38 11.34 3.66 -28.75
CA GLU A 38 10.58 3.71 -27.49
C GLU A 38 11.54 3.65 -26.30
N PRO A 39 11.28 4.43 -25.23
CA PRO A 39 12.17 4.49 -24.09
C PRO A 39 12.18 3.13 -23.39
N LYS A 40 13.37 2.51 -23.29
CA LYS A 40 13.55 1.23 -22.59
C LYS A 40 13.01 1.31 -21.16
N SER A 41 12.37 0.23 -20.74
CA SER A 41 11.82 0.05 -19.40
C SER A 41 12.85 -0.63 -18.49
N PHE A 42 13.07 -0.09 -17.29
CA PHE A 42 14.03 -0.66 -16.32
C PHE A 42 13.44 -0.73 -14.92
N ILE A 43 13.91 -1.71 -14.14
CA ILE A 43 13.66 -1.80 -12.70
C ILE A 43 15.01 -1.62 -11.97
N PHE A 44 15.05 -0.71 -11.00
CA PHE A 44 16.22 -0.50 -10.16
C PHE A 44 16.20 -1.47 -8.98
N LEU A 45 17.17 -2.38 -8.93
CA LEU A 45 17.32 -3.36 -7.85
C LEU A 45 17.96 -2.75 -6.60
N GLY A 46 18.75 -1.68 -6.72
CA GLY A 46 19.52 -1.08 -5.63
C GLY A 46 21.02 -1.35 -5.70
N ASN A 47 21.76 -0.81 -4.74
CA ASN A 47 23.20 -1.04 -4.62
C ASN A 47 23.52 -2.47 -4.13
N PRO A 48 24.49 -3.20 -4.70
CA PRO A 48 24.77 -4.60 -4.35
C PRO A 48 25.24 -4.81 -2.91
N GLU A 49 26.03 -3.89 -2.36
CA GLU A 49 26.50 -3.99 -0.98
C GLU A 49 25.36 -3.80 0.01
N GLN A 50 24.40 -2.92 -0.32
CA GLN A 50 23.24 -2.71 0.52
C GLN A 50 22.27 -3.89 0.43
N LEU A 51 21.99 -4.36 -0.78
CA LEU A 51 21.21 -5.59 -0.99
C LEU A 51 21.77 -6.75 -0.17
N LYS A 52 23.10 -6.93 -0.15
CA LYS A 52 23.75 -7.98 0.64
C LYS A 52 23.55 -7.83 2.15
N LYS A 53 23.53 -6.61 2.69
CA LYS A 53 23.21 -6.36 4.12
C LYS A 53 21.75 -6.65 4.42
N ASP A 54 20.86 -6.35 3.47
CA ASP A 54 19.42 -6.58 3.54
C ASP A 54 19.03 -8.07 3.30
N GLY A 55 20.01 -8.96 3.10
CA GLY A 55 19.82 -10.40 2.90
C GLY A 55 19.76 -10.86 1.44
N TYR A 56 19.86 -9.95 0.47
CA TYR A 56 19.79 -10.22 -0.96
C TYR A 56 21.18 -10.30 -1.62
N ASN A 57 21.60 -11.50 -2.01
CA ASN A 57 22.82 -11.73 -2.79
C ASN A 57 22.57 -11.51 -4.29
N SER A 58 22.30 -10.25 -4.67
CA SER A 58 21.97 -9.83 -6.04
C SER A 58 23.04 -8.90 -6.62
N PRO A 59 23.33 -8.94 -7.93
CA PRO A 59 24.27 -8.03 -8.60
C PRO A 59 23.79 -6.57 -8.64
N GLY A 60 22.58 -6.26 -8.18
CA GLY A 60 22.04 -4.90 -8.06
C GLY A 60 21.89 -4.18 -9.40
N GLY A 61 21.92 -2.84 -9.35
CA GLY A 61 21.83 -1.99 -10.54
C GLY A 61 20.44 -1.97 -11.20
N ASN A 62 20.40 -1.80 -12.52
CA ASN A 62 19.16 -1.78 -13.32
C ASN A 62 19.03 -3.08 -14.14
N ILE A 63 17.84 -3.68 -14.11
CA ILE A 63 17.44 -4.77 -15.01
C ILE A 63 16.44 -4.24 -16.05
N GLU A 64 16.59 -4.64 -17.32
CA GLU A 64 15.63 -4.33 -18.38
C GLU A 64 14.35 -5.17 -18.19
N TYR A 65 13.19 -4.49 -18.18
CA TYR A 65 11.90 -5.14 -17.98
C TYR A 65 11.41 -5.77 -19.29
N ASP A 66 11.09 -7.06 -19.23
CA ASP A 66 10.50 -7.82 -20.33
C ASP A 66 9.03 -8.15 -20.01
N PRO A 67 8.06 -7.48 -20.67
CA PRO A 67 6.64 -7.70 -20.44
C PRO A 67 6.10 -9.04 -20.96
N ASP A 68 6.85 -9.76 -21.80
CA ASP A 68 6.52 -11.11 -22.29
C ASP A 68 7.12 -12.22 -21.41
N TYR A 69 8.13 -11.91 -20.59
CA TYR A 69 8.67 -12.84 -19.58
C TYR A 69 7.61 -13.27 -18.58
N GLU A 70 6.65 -12.40 -18.24
CA GLU A 70 5.50 -12.74 -17.38
C GLU A 70 4.71 -13.93 -17.91
N CYS A 71 4.58 -14.04 -19.24
CA CYS A 71 3.89 -15.16 -19.88
C CYS A 71 4.81 -16.37 -20.16
N THR A 72 6.09 -16.14 -20.50
CA THR A 72 6.97 -17.18 -21.04
C THR A 72 7.94 -17.77 -20.00
N GLY A 73 8.25 -17.02 -18.95
CA GLY A 73 9.40 -17.28 -18.08
C GLY A 73 10.74 -17.32 -18.84
N GLY A 74 10.84 -16.60 -19.97
CA GLY A 74 12.01 -16.62 -20.85
C GLY A 74 12.07 -17.83 -21.80
N SER A 75 11.06 -18.72 -21.82
CA SER A 75 11.01 -19.80 -22.81
C SER A 75 10.64 -19.28 -24.20
N SER A 76 11.35 -19.77 -25.22
CA SER A 76 11.03 -19.55 -26.63
C SER A 76 10.02 -20.54 -27.20
N ASN A 77 9.62 -21.57 -26.43
CA ASN A 77 8.63 -22.55 -26.84
C ASN A 77 7.19 -22.01 -26.66
N PRO A 78 6.36 -21.91 -27.72
CA PRO A 78 4.99 -21.41 -27.59
C PRO A 78 4.11 -22.20 -26.60
N SER A 79 4.38 -23.49 -26.39
CA SER A 79 3.63 -24.32 -25.43
C SER A 79 3.92 -23.98 -23.96
N ASP A 80 5.03 -23.30 -23.66
CA ASP A 80 5.38 -22.91 -22.29
C ASP A 80 4.73 -21.56 -21.90
N ARG A 81 4.06 -20.88 -22.83
CA ARG A 81 3.44 -19.57 -22.64
C ARG A 81 2.14 -19.68 -21.83
N HIS A 82 2.17 -19.25 -20.59
CA HIS A 82 1.05 -19.21 -19.66
C HIS A 82 0.81 -17.76 -19.23
N CYS A 83 -0.27 -17.13 -19.71
CA CYS A 83 -0.53 -15.70 -19.46
C CYS A 83 -1.70 -15.46 -18.47
N PRO A 84 -1.63 -14.40 -17.64
CA PRO A 84 -2.73 -14.01 -16.75
C PRO A 84 -4.10 -13.81 -17.43
N TYR A 85 -4.14 -13.28 -18.65
CA TYR A 85 -5.40 -13.02 -19.39
C TYR A 85 -6.15 -14.27 -19.87
N GLN A 86 -5.59 -15.47 -19.72
CA GLN A 86 -6.18 -16.68 -20.30
C GLN A 86 -7.17 -17.40 -19.37
N LEU A 87 -7.51 -16.83 -18.21
CA LEU A 87 -8.43 -17.46 -17.25
C LEU A 87 -9.89 -17.52 -17.75
N ASN A 88 -10.30 -16.68 -18.71
CA ASN A 88 -11.56 -16.88 -19.44
C ASN A 88 -11.59 -16.18 -20.83
N PRO A 89 -11.01 -16.78 -21.89
CA PRO A 89 -10.94 -16.16 -23.22
C PRO A 89 -12.30 -16.04 -23.94
N ASN A 90 -13.37 -16.59 -23.37
CA ASN A 90 -14.70 -16.64 -24.00
C ASN A 90 -15.74 -15.73 -23.31
N SER A 91 -15.40 -15.06 -22.20
CA SER A 91 -16.31 -14.15 -21.49
C SER A 91 -16.01 -12.70 -21.87
N THR A 92 -16.64 -12.22 -22.93
CA THR A 92 -16.60 -10.80 -23.32
C THR A 92 -17.48 -9.94 -22.42
N GLU A 93 -18.51 -10.55 -21.83
CA GLU A 93 -19.51 -9.92 -20.96
C GLU A 93 -19.49 -10.55 -19.56
N ASP A 94 -19.90 -9.78 -18.56
CA ASP A 94 -20.13 -10.24 -17.19
C ASP A 94 -21.57 -10.75 -16.97
N THR A 95 -21.91 -11.13 -15.73
CA THR A 95 -23.24 -11.64 -15.37
C THR A 95 -24.38 -10.60 -15.49
N MET A 96 -24.07 -9.34 -15.81
CA MET A 96 -25.02 -8.26 -16.05
C MET A 96 -25.10 -7.86 -17.54
N GLY A 97 -24.32 -8.54 -18.42
CA GLY A 97 -24.21 -8.21 -19.84
C GLY A 97 -23.31 -7.01 -20.13
N LEU A 98 -22.50 -6.55 -19.17
CA LEU A 98 -21.53 -5.47 -19.37
C LEU A 98 -20.16 -6.02 -19.81
N PRO A 99 -19.40 -5.30 -20.66
CA PRO A 99 -18.04 -5.71 -21.04
C PRO A 99 -17.15 -5.88 -19.80
N VAL A 100 -16.39 -6.97 -19.74
CA VAL A 100 -15.53 -7.28 -18.57
C VAL A 100 -14.50 -6.17 -18.30
N SER A 101 -13.94 -5.61 -19.38
CA SER A 101 -13.06 -4.43 -19.37
C SER A 101 -13.83 -3.10 -19.45
N GLY A 102 -13.21 -2.00 -19.02
CA GLY A 102 -13.76 -0.65 -19.12
C GLY A 102 -14.75 -0.28 -18.00
N TRP A 103 -15.07 1.02 -17.93
CA TRP A 103 -15.94 1.56 -16.88
C TRP A 103 -17.44 1.50 -17.24
N ASP A 104 -17.83 1.60 -18.52
CA ASP A 104 -19.23 1.90 -18.87
C ASP A 104 -20.28 0.98 -18.19
N GLY A 105 -21.16 1.58 -17.39
CA GLY A 105 -22.17 0.91 -16.58
C GLY A 105 -21.74 0.49 -15.17
N ARG A 106 -20.52 0.82 -14.73
CA ARG A 106 -19.94 0.44 -13.43
C ARG A 106 -19.76 1.62 -12.48
N ILE A 107 -19.69 1.34 -11.19
CA ILE A 107 -19.41 2.32 -10.13
C ILE A 107 -17.97 2.12 -9.61
N LEU A 108 -17.34 3.21 -9.16
CA LEU A 108 -16.06 3.20 -8.47
C LEU A 108 -16.26 3.44 -6.97
N HIS A 109 -16.04 2.42 -6.15
CA HIS A 109 -16.14 2.46 -4.70
C HIS A 109 -14.77 2.78 -4.08
N VAL A 110 -14.68 3.84 -3.28
CA VAL A 110 -13.43 4.29 -2.65
C VAL A 110 -13.53 4.17 -1.13
N ASN A 111 -12.60 3.43 -0.52
CA ASN A 111 -12.50 3.22 0.92
C ASN A 111 -11.35 4.04 1.50
N MET A 112 -11.67 4.98 2.39
CA MET A 112 -10.75 5.98 2.91
C MET A 112 -10.77 6.01 4.46
N PRO A 113 -9.86 5.33 5.17
CA PRO A 113 -9.73 5.44 6.62
C PRO A 113 -9.13 6.81 6.97
N SER A 114 -9.80 7.57 7.84
CA SER A 114 -9.43 8.94 8.21
C SER A 114 -9.29 9.06 9.73
N TYR A 115 -8.08 8.85 10.26
CA TYR A 115 -7.79 9.02 11.69
C TYR A 115 -7.32 10.44 12.00
N ARG A 116 -8.21 11.24 12.61
CA ARG A 116 -7.95 12.64 13.03
C ARG A 116 -7.32 13.52 11.95
N ASP A 117 -7.63 13.26 10.69
CA ASP A 117 -6.92 13.82 9.54
C ASP A 117 -7.59 15.10 9.00
N PRO A 118 -6.98 16.29 9.15
CA PRO A 118 -7.54 17.54 8.64
C PRO A 118 -7.48 17.66 7.10
N LEU A 119 -6.83 16.72 6.39
CA LEU A 119 -6.69 16.76 4.93
C LEU A 119 -7.77 15.94 4.20
N CYS A 120 -8.55 15.12 4.91
CA CYS A 120 -9.69 14.38 4.36
C CYS A 120 -10.64 15.24 3.48
N PRO A 121 -11.04 16.47 3.88
CA PRO A 121 -11.84 17.38 3.04
C PRO A 121 -11.20 17.70 1.68
N ARG A 122 -9.89 17.93 1.67
CA ARG A 122 -9.11 18.28 0.47
C ARG A 122 -8.99 17.06 -0.45
N THR A 123 -8.82 15.87 0.12
CA THR A 123 -8.80 14.61 -0.62
C THR A 123 -10.13 14.38 -1.33
N LEU A 124 -11.27 14.56 -0.65
CA LEU A 124 -12.60 14.52 -1.30
C LEU A 124 -12.73 15.58 -2.41
N LYS A 125 -12.27 16.82 -2.16
CA LYS A 125 -12.27 17.89 -3.17
C LYS A 125 -11.56 17.46 -4.44
N TYR A 126 -10.33 16.99 -4.35
CA TYR A 126 -9.53 16.63 -5.52
C TYR A 126 -10.00 15.33 -6.19
N LEU A 127 -10.47 14.35 -5.40
CA LEU A 127 -11.07 13.12 -5.90
C LEU A 127 -12.23 13.41 -6.86
N PHE A 128 -13.17 14.29 -6.48
CA PHE A 128 -14.32 14.65 -7.33
C PHE A 128 -14.00 15.72 -8.38
N THR A 129 -13.28 16.80 -8.04
CA THR A 129 -13.01 17.91 -8.99
C THR A 129 -12.07 17.52 -10.13
N LYS A 130 -11.27 16.47 -9.96
CA LYS A 130 -10.34 15.96 -10.98
C LYS A 130 -10.80 14.65 -11.62
N ALA A 131 -11.95 14.09 -11.22
CA ALA A 131 -12.54 12.93 -11.89
C ALA A 131 -13.15 13.33 -13.25
N ALA A 132 -13.07 12.43 -14.22
CA ALA A 132 -13.81 12.51 -15.47
C ALA A 132 -15.29 12.12 -15.27
N ARG A 133 -15.56 11.16 -14.38
CA ARG A 133 -16.91 10.63 -14.10
C ARG A 133 -17.29 10.77 -12.62
N PRO A 134 -17.32 11.99 -12.06
CA PRO A 134 -17.50 12.18 -10.61
C PRO A 134 -18.85 11.67 -10.07
N PHE A 135 -19.87 11.48 -10.92
CA PHE A 135 -21.16 10.91 -10.54
C PHE A 135 -21.15 9.38 -10.38
N ASP A 136 -20.16 8.70 -10.95
CA ASP A 136 -20.03 7.23 -10.91
C ASP A 136 -19.13 6.75 -9.77
N ILE A 137 -18.80 7.65 -8.83
CA ILE A 137 -17.92 7.37 -7.68
C ILE A 137 -18.73 7.32 -6.38
N ARG A 138 -18.40 6.41 -5.45
CA ARG A 138 -18.99 6.29 -4.10
C ARG A 138 -17.88 6.20 -3.07
N VAL A 139 -17.78 7.15 -2.15
CA VAL A 139 -16.68 7.21 -1.17
C VAL A 139 -17.18 6.83 0.23
N ARG A 140 -16.57 5.83 0.85
CA ARG A 140 -16.77 5.45 2.26
C ARG A 140 -15.60 5.97 3.08
N VAL A 141 -15.91 6.77 4.09
CA VAL A 141 -14.91 7.38 4.97
C VAL A 141 -15.12 6.90 6.39
N LEU A 142 -14.16 6.16 6.95
CA LEU A 142 -14.15 5.87 8.37
C LEU A 142 -13.53 7.07 9.09
N GLN A 143 -14.38 7.95 9.62
CA GLN A 143 -13.97 9.17 10.30
C GLN A 143 -13.75 8.90 11.78
N GLN A 144 -12.51 8.91 12.21
CA GLN A 144 -12.10 8.62 13.59
C GLN A 144 -11.64 9.94 14.25
N ASN A 145 -12.59 10.74 14.71
CA ASN A 145 -12.37 12.13 15.15
C ASN A 145 -12.60 12.30 16.66
N VAL A 146 -12.03 13.38 17.23
CA VAL A 146 -12.42 13.92 18.54
C VAL A 146 -13.44 15.04 18.32
N ASP A 147 -14.65 14.86 18.84
CA ASP A 147 -15.75 15.82 18.73
C ASP A 147 -15.35 17.20 19.27
N GLY A 148 -15.60 18.24 18.47
CA GLY A 148 -15.28 19.63 18.79
C GLY A 148 -13.79 20.00 18.68
N GLU A 149 -12.89 19.05 18.42
CA GLU A 149 -11.45 19.31 18.21
C GLU A 149 -11.02 19.12 16.74
N ASP A 150 -11.47 18.03 16.10
CA ASP A 150 -11.05 17.67 14.74
C ASP A 150 -12.12 18.06 13.70
N PRO A 151 -11.72 18.57 12.51
CA PRO A 151 -12.67 18.97 11.48
C PRO A 151 -13.41 17.75 10.90
N PRO A 152 -14.75 17.82 10.77
CA PRO A 152 -15.51 16.76 10.13
C PRO A 152 -15.35 16.84 8.60
N CYS A 153 -15.16 15.69 7.96
CA CYS A 153 -14.62 15.60 6.62
C CYS A 153 -15.59 16.07 5.53
N LEU A 154 -16.87 15.67 5.62
CA LEU A 154 -17.90 15.97 4.63
C LEU A 154 -18.26 17.46 4.62
N GLU A 155 -18.52 18.03 5.79
CA GLU A 155 -18.91 19.42 5.97
C GLU A 155 -17.80 20.37 5.50
N LYS A 156 -16.53 20.08 5.85
CA LYS A 156 -15.38 20.86 5.35
C LYS A 156 -15.12 20.67 3.87
N TYR A 157 -15.42 19.50 3.29
CA TYR A 157 -15.41 19.32 1.84
C TYR A 157 -16.48 20.23 1.19
N CYS A 158 -17.69 20.25 1.75
CA CYS A 158 -18.78 21.08 1.26
C CYS A 158 -18.48 22.59 1.36
N GLU A 159 -17.87 23.05 2.46
CA GLU A 159 -17.32 24.41 2.57
C GLU A 159 -16.32 24.71 1.44
N MET A 160 -15.33 23.85 1.23
CA MET A 160 -14.32 24.02 0.16
C MET A 160 -14.89 24.02 -1.27
N MET A 161 -16.03 23.34 -1.49
CA MET A 161 -16.75 23.35 -2.77
C MET A 161 -17.60 24.60 -2.93
N ALA A 162 -18.18 25.13 -1.85
CA ALA A 162 -18.88 26.42 -1.85
C ALA A 162 -17.93 27.60 -2.09
N GLU A 163 -16.71 27.55 -1.54
CA GLU A 163 -15.64 28.52 -1.83
C GLU A 163 -15.24 28.47 -3.32
N LEU A 164 -14.92 27.27 -3.84
CA LEU A 164 -14.57 27.08 -5.25
C LEU A 164 -15.67 27.58 -6.20
N ARG A 165 -16.94 27.43 -5.83
CA ARG A 165 -18.09 27.94 -6.59
C ARG A 165 -18.11 29.46 -6.65
N LYS A 166 -17.85 30.14 -5.52
CA LYS A 166 -17.76 31.60 -5.44
C LYS A 166 -16.60 32.15 -6.28
N GLU A 167 -15.48 31.43 -6.33
CA GLU A 167 -14.30 31.80 -7.12
C GLU A 167 -14.51 31.62 -8.64
N THR A 168 -15.24 30.59 -9.05
CA THR A 168 -15.37 30.18 -10.47
C THR A 168 -16.68 30.56 -11.15
N GLY A 169 -17.70 30.98 -10.37
CA GLY A 169 -19.06 31.22 -10.87
C GLY A 169 -19.93 29.96 -10.96
N GLY A 170 -19.43 28.80 -10.53
CA GLY A 170 -20.19 27.55 -10.46
C GLY A 170 -20.41 26.85 -11.80
N GLY A 171 -21.28 25.83 -11.76
CA GLY A 171 -21.68 25.01 -12.90
C GLY A 171 -21.46 23.53 -12.63
N ASP A 172 -20.41 22.98 -13.22
CA ASP A 172 -19.99 21.59 -13.04
C ASP A 172 -19.17 21.36 -11.76
N THR A 173 -18.87 20.10 -11.44
CA THR A 173 -18.10 19.69 -10.25
C THR A 173 -16.73 20.36 -10.15
N SER A 174 -16.00 20.52 -11.26
CA SER A 174 -14.68 21.16 -11.27
C SER A 174 -14.74 22.66 -10.92
N LYS A 175 -15.95 23.24 -10.99
CA LYS A 175 -16.28 24.62 -10.60
C LYS A 175 -17.07 24.69 -9.29
N GLY A 176 -16.97 23.68 -8.43
CA GLY A 176 -17.65 23.67 -7.13
C GLY A 176 -19.15 23.34 -7.20
N GLY A 177 -19.68 22.91 -8.35
CA GLY A 177 -21.06 22.46 -8.51
C GLY A 177 -22.09 23.56 -8.84
N PRO A 178 -23.39 23.22 -8.86
CA PRO A 178 -24.46 24.11 -9.30
C PRO A 178 -24.64 25.31 -8.37
N MET A 179 -25.08 26.46 -8.92
CA MET A 179 -25.40 27.64 -8.10
C MET A 179 -26.53 27.34 -7.12
N GLY A 180 -26.34 27.75 -5.86
CA GLY A 180 -27.28 27.44 -4.78
C GLY A 180 -28.48 28.40 -4.72
N SER A 181 -29.60 27.86 -4.26
CA SER A 181 -30.80 28.58 -3.78
C SER A 181 -30.50 29.51 -2.60
N ASN A 182 -29.59 29.08 -1.72
CA ASN A 182 -29.30 29.67 -0.43
C ASN A 182 -27.80 29.54 -0.13
N GLU A 183 -27.10 30.67 0.04
CA GLU A 183 -25.65 30.68 0.27
C GLU A 183 -25.25 30.37 1.73
N SER A 184 -26.20 30.34 2.68
CA SER A 184 -25.88 30.09 4.09
C SER A 184 -25.83 28.61 4.46
N ASP A 185 -26.46 27.73 3.69
CA ASP A 185 -26.40 26.28 3.92
C ASP A 185 -25.34 25.65 2.99
N VAL A 186 -24.20 25.33 3.59
CA VAL A 186 -23.07 24.69 2.89
C VAL A 186 -23.37 23.26 2.47
N LEU A 187 -24.35 22.59 3.09
CA LEU A 187 -24.74 21.21 2.80
C LEU A 187 -25.87 21.11 1.77
N GLU A 188 -26.81 22.06 1.74
CA GLU A 188 -27.97 22.08 0.83
C GLU A 188 -27.56 21.92 -0.64
N ASN A 189 -26.45 22.58 -1.03
CA ASN A 189 -25.99 22.63 -2.41
C ASN A 189 -24.62 21.95 -2.61
N CYS A 190 -24.22 21.03 -1.74
CA CYS A 190 -22.90 20.38 -1.81
C CYS A 190 -22.85 19.28 -2.89
N PRO A 191 -22.00 19.40 -3.93
CA PRO A 191 -21.94 18.42 -5.01
C PRO A 191 -21.41 17.08 -4.50
N HIS A 192 -22.01 15.99 -4.96
CA HIS A 192 -21.67 14.60 -4.59
C HIS A 192 -21.78 14.27 -3.09
N LYS A 193 -22.45 15.10 -2.27
CA LYS A 193 -22.68 14.83 -0.84
C LYS A 193 -23.30 13.45 -0.61
N ASP A 194 -24.33 13.11 -1.39
CA ASP A 194 -25.05 11.83 -1.29
C ASP A 194 -24.26 10.63 -1.83
N GLN A 195 -23.05 10.86 -2.34
CA GLN A 195 -22.09 9.84 -2.75
C GLN A 195 -20.99 9.61 -1.70
N VAL A 196 -20.98 10.37 -0.60
CA VAL A 196 -20.00 10.26 0.49
C VAL A 196 -20.68 9.72 1.75
N PHE A 197 -20.31 8.49 2.11
CA PHE A 197 -20.80 7.78 3.28
C PHE A 197 -19.79 7.94 4.42
N ILE A 198 -20.14 8.70 5.45
CA ILE A 198 -19.33 8.82 6.65
C ILE A 198 -19.73 7.72 7.63
N HIS A 199 -18.78 6.89 8.02
CA HIS A 199 -18.85 5.98 9.16
C HIS A 199 -18.08 6.64 10.32
N PRO A 200 -18.75 7.36 11.23
CA PRO A 200 -18.09 8.06 12.32
C PRO A 200 -17.84 7.12 13.51
N ILE A 201 -16.62 7.12 14.05
CA ILE A 201 -16.32 6.59 15.38
C ILE A 201 -15.51 7.61 16.20
N PRO A 202 -15.62 7.63 17.54
CA PRO A 202 -14.74 8.45 18.37
C PRO A 202 -13.29 8.00 18.20
N ALA A 203 -12.34 8.94 18.09
CA ALA A 203 -10.91 8.63 17.92
C ALA A 203 -10.33 7.73 19.03
N GLN A 204 -10.93 7.72 20.22
CA GLN A 204 -10.56 6.83 21.33
C GLN A 204 -10.90 5.36 21.06
N GLN A 205 -11.81 5.07 20.12
CA GLN A 205 -12.17 3.71 19.69
C GLN A 205 -11.35 3.22 18.48
N ALA A 206 -10.49 4.07 17.91
CA ALA A 206 -9.55 3.65 16.87
C ALA A 206 -8.65 2.52 17.36
N ALA A 207 -8.28 1.60 16.47
CA ALA A 207 -7.33 0.52 16.78
C ALA A 207 -6.30 0.24 15.67
N GLY A 208 -6.20 1.12 14.66
CA GLY A 208 -5.16 1.06 13.63
C GLY A 208 -5.66 0.97 12.19
N PRO A 209 -4.74 0.92 11.22
CA PRO A 209 -5.07 0.88 9.80
C PRO A 209 -5.82 -0.41 9.42
N THR A 210 -5.41 -1.56 9.96
CA THR A 210 -6.08 -2.85 9.76
C THR A 210 -7.52 -2.82 10.26
N TYR A 211 -7.74 -2.38 11.50
CA TYR A 211 -9.07 -2.20 12.09
C TYR A 211 -9.92 -1.25 11.25
N ALA A 212 -9.36 -0.10 10.87
CA ALA A 212 -10.06 0.93 10.12
C ALA A 212 -10.47 0.47 8.71
N ARG A 213 -9.55 -0.17 7.97
CA ARG A 213 -9.84 -0.77 6.65
C ARG A 213 -10.75 -1.99 6.77
N GLY A 214 -10.69 -2.72 7.88
CA GLY A 214 -11.58 -3.85 8.17
C GLY A 214 -13.04 -3.42 8.36
N LEU A 215 -13.29 -2.33 9.10
CA LEU A 215 -14.63 -1.72 9.20
C LEU A 215 -15.14 -1.23 7.82
N LEU A 216 -14.29 -0.57 7.02
CA LEU A 216 -14.66 -0.18 5.65
C LEU A 216 -14.96 -1.40 4.76
N GLY A 217 -14.28 -2.54 4.98
CA GLY A 217 -14.60 -3.80 4.34
C GLY A 217 -15.98 -4.35 4.72
N GLN A 218 -16.44 -4.10 5.95
CA GLN A 218 -17.81 -4.41 6.38
C GLN A 218 -18.84 -3.48 5.71
N ASP A 219 -18.55 -2.18 5.60
CA ASP A 219 -19.42 -1.22 4.90
C ASP A 219 -19.56 -1.52 3.39
N ILE A 220 -18.49 -2.07 2.77
CA ILE A 220 -18.53 -2.61 1.41
C ILE A 220 -19.36 -3.89 1.34
N ARG A 221 -19.18 -4.81 2.30
CA ARG A 221 -19.95 -6.06 2.34
C ARG A 221 -21.44 -5.80 2.50
N ALA A 222 -21.83 -4.88 3.37
CA ALA A 222 -23.23 -4.46 3.56
C ALA A 222 -23.81 -3.87 2.26
N ALA A 223 -23.09 -2.97 1.60
CA ALA A 223 -23.53 -2.39 0.33
C ALA A 223 -23.73 -3.43 -0.79
N TYR A 224 -22.91 -4.49 -0.82
CA TYR A 224 -23.10 -5.62 -1.73
C TYR A 224 -24.36 -6.44 -1.39
N GLU A 225 -24.60 -6.71 -0.10
CA GLU A 225 -25.77 -7.46 0.35
C GLU A 225 -27.09 -6.68 0.19
N GLU A 226 -27.03 -5.34 0.25
CA GLU A 226 -28.14 -4.43 -0.07
C GLU A 226 -28.34 -4.21 -1.58
N GLY A 227 -27.49 -4.78 -2.45
CA GLY A 227 -27.56 -4.61 -3.90
C GLY A 227 -27.17 -3.21 -4.41
N GLN A 228 -26.46 -2.43 -3.60
CA GLN A 228 -25.94 -1.10 -3.95
C GLN A 228 -24.61 -1.15 -4.72
N MET A 229 -24.01 -2.34 -4.89
CA MET A 229 -22.80 -2.56 -5.66
C MET A 229 -22.73 -3.96 -6.26
N SER A 230 -22.01 -4.09 -7.36
CA SER A 230 -21.70 -5.33 -8.04
C SER A 230 -20.29 -5.84 -7.68
N PRO A 231 -20.05 -7.16 -7.64
CA PRO A 231 -18.68 -7.72 -7.61
C PRO A 231 -17.80 -7.25 -8.78
N GLN A 232 -18.42 -6.77 -9.86
CA GLN A 232 -17.80 -6.31 -11.10
C GLN A 232 -17.61 -4.80 -11.19
N ASP A 233 -18.05 -4.04 -10.18
CA ASP A 233 -17.67 -2.64 -10.01
C ASP A 233 -16.18 -2.51 -9.68
N PHE A 234 -15.63 -1.30 -9.74
CA PHE A 234 -14.25 -1.04 -9.32
C PHE A 234 -14.20 -0.64 -7.85
N CYS A 235 -13.21 -1.14 -7.13
CA CYS A 235 -12.94 -0.84 -5.73
C CYS A 235 -11.51 -0.31 -5.57
N MET A 236 -11.38 0.80 -4.86
CA MET A 236 -10.11 1.42 -4.48
C MET A 236 -10.00 1.57 -2.96
N SER A 237 -8.90 1.14 -2.35
CA SER A 237 -8.49 1.60 -1.02
C SER A 237 -7.28 2.53 -1.14
N THR A 238 -7.29 3.59 -0.35
CA THR A 238 -6.34 4.70 -0.36
C THR A 238 -6.30 5.35 1.02
N ASP A 239 -5.37 6.26 1.29
CA ASP A 239 -5.33 7.04 2.53
C ASP A 239 -6.19 8.32 2.42
N SER A 240 -6.35 9.06 3.53
CA SER A 240 -7.21 10.25 3.63
C SER A 240 -6.55 11.58 3.25
N HIS A 241 -5.30 11.59 2.81
CA HIS A 241 -4.50 12.79 2.52
C HIS A 241 -3.84 12.71 1.14
N MET A 242 -4.66 12.56 0.11
CA MET A 242 -4.21 12.32 -1.26
C MET A 242 -4.40 13.53 -2.16
N ASP A 243 -3.76 13.47 -3.32
CA ASP A 243 -4.10 14.27 -4.49
C ASP A 243 -4.10 13.37 -5.75
N PHE A 244 -4.70 13.86 -6.82
CA PHE A 244 -5.00 13.10 -8.03
C PHE A 244 -4.56 13.86 -9.28
N GLU A 245 -4.29 13.12 -10.35
CA GLU A 245 -4.18 13.67 -11.71
C GLU A 245 -5.56 14.06 -12.27
N PRO A 246 -5.66 15.00 -13.24
CA PRO A 246 -6.88 15.20 -14.00
C PRO A 246 -7.29 13.93 -14.75
N HIS A 247 -8.56 13.55 -14.67
CA HIS A 247 -9.14 12.29 -15.18
C HIS A 247 -8.44 11.04 -14.62
N TRP A 248 -7.97 11.09 -13.36
CA TRP A 248 -7.28 9.97 -12.70
C TRP A 248 -8.07 8.66 -12.74
N ASP A 249 -9.39 8.77 -12.72
CA ASP A 249 -10.37 7.73 -12.57
C ASP A 249 -10.52 6.89 -13.85
N ASP A 250 -10.78 7.52 -15.01
CA ASP A 250 -10.75 6.84 -16.31
C ASP A 250 -9.35 6.23 -16.54
N LYS A 251 -8.28 6.99 -16.23
CA LYS A 251 -6.89 6.53 -16.35
C LYS A 251 -6.54 5.33 -15.47
N MET A 252 -7.18 5.17 -14.31
CA MET A 252 -6.99 4.01 -13.41
C MET A 252 -7.72 2.77 -13.93
N VAL A 253 -8.91 2.94 -14.51
CA VAL A 253 -9.63 1.84 -15.20
C VAL A 253 -8.86 1.40 -16.44
N ASP A 254 -8.45 2.32 -17.31
CA ASP A 254 -7.60 2.05 -18.49
C ASP A 254 -6.32 1.30 -18.08
N MET A 255 -5.69 1.70 -16.97
CA MET A 255 -4.51 1.02 -16.45
C MET A 255 -4.82 -0.40 -15.99
N TRP A 256 -5.95 -0.64 -15.34
CA TRP A 256 -6.33 -1.97 -14.89
C TRP A 256 -6.60 -2.89 -16.09
N ASP A 257 -7.28 -2.41 -17.13
CA ASP A 257 -7.50 -3.14 -18.38
C ASP A 257 -6.16 -3.51 -19.08
N LEU A 258 -5.14 -2.64 -19.01
CA LEU A 258 -3.80 -2.93 -19.54
C LEU A 258 -3.06 -4.07 -18.80
N ALA A 259 -3.43 -4.40 -17.56
CA ALA A 259 -2.91 -5.60 -16.90
C ALA A 259 -3.41 -6.88 -17.58
N LYS A 260 -4.58 -6.82 -18.24
CA LYS A 260 -5.29 -7.95 -18.86
C LYS A 260 -5.36 -9.12 -17.88
N ASN A 261 -5.96 -8.90 -16.73
CA ASN A 261 -6.19 -9.96 -15.75
C ASN A 261 -7.36 -9.57 -14.87
N GLU A 262 -8.44 -10.34 -14.95
CA GLU A 262 -9.64 -10.16 -14.14
C GLU A 262 -9.35 -10.19 -12.63
N MET A 263 -8.29 -10.89 -12.24
CA MET A 263 -7.84 -11.03 -10.87
C MET A 263 -6.66 -10.08 -10.55
N ALA A 264 -6.49 -8.99 -11.31
CA ALA A 264 -5.47 -7.97 -11.04
C ALA A 264 -5.85 -7.06 -9.86
N VAL A 265 -4.87 -6.84 -8.99
CA VAL A 265 -4.85 -5.77 -7.98
C VAL A 265 -3.69 -4.84 -8.30
N LEU A 266 -3.98 -3.61 -8.75
CA LEU A 266 -2.97 -2.57 -8.90
C LEU A 266 -2.62 -2.04 -7.50
N SER A 267 -1.37 -2.17 -7.07
CA SER A 267 -0.95 -1.70 -5.74
C SER A 267 0.51 -1.27 -5.67
N THR A 268 0.75 -0.22 -4.88
CA THR A 268 2.08 0.34 -4.60
C THR A 268 1.99 1.37 -3.47
N TYR A 269 3.13 1.84 -2.97
CA TYR A 269 3.21 3.17 -2.37
C TYR A 269 3.15 4.20 -3.50
N VAL A 270 2.37 5.26 -3.33
CA VAL A 270 2.23 6.31 -4.35
C VAL A 270 3.33 7.36 -4.25
N ALA A 271 3.48 8.18 -5.28
CA ALA A 271 4.41 9.30 -5.23
C ALA A 271 3.92 10.41 -4.28
N ASN A 272 4.84 11.28 -3.86
CA ASN A 272 4.49 12.48 -3.11
C ASN A 272 3.80 13.52 -4.02
N ILE A 273 2.90 14.34 -3.48
CA ILE A 273 2.15 15.34 -4.27
C ILE A 273 3.02 16.38 -5.00
N ASP A 274 4.28 16.57 -4.60
CA ASP A 274 5.24 17.44 -5.32
C ASP A 274 5.71 16.87 -6.66
N GLN A 275 5.36 15.61 -6.95
CA GLN A 275 5.61 14.93 -8.23
C GLN A 275 4.39 14.96 -9.17
N LEU A 276 3.27 15.61 -8.79
CA LEU A 276 2.08 15.77 -9.63
C LEU A 276 2.44 16.43 -10.98
N GLY A 277 2.00 15.83 -12.08
CA GLY A 277 2.33 16.25 -13.45
C GLY A 277 3.81 16.15 -13.83
N THR A 278 4.70 15.65 -12.96
CA THR A 278 6.14 15.61 -13.25
C THR A 278 6.52 14.37 -14.06
N ASN A 279 7.21 14.60 -15.17
CA ASN A 279 7.93 13.57 -15.91
C ASN A 279 9.43 13.83 -15.71
N LEU A 280 10.00 13.26 -14.65
CA LEU A 280 11.38 13.51 -14.25
C LEU A 280 12.34 13.11 -15.38
N HIS A 281 13.01 14.10 -15.97
CA HIS A 281 13.94 13.92 -17.10
C HIS A 281 13.36 13.22 -18.35
N GLY A 282 12.02 13.19 -18.50
CA GLY A 282 11.36 12.48 -19.60
C GLY A 282 11.21 10.97 -19.37
N VAL A 283 11.46 10.49 -18.15
CA VAL A 283 11.23 9.12 -17.69
C VAL A 283 10.00 9.06 -16.77
N HIS A 284 9.07 8.14 -17.07
CA HIS A 284 7.97 7.83 -16.17
C HIS A 284 8.46 6.90 -15.06
N GLU A 285 8.73 7.44 -13.86
CA GLU A 285 9.06 6.67 -12.67
C GLU A 285 7.80 6.27 -11.89
N VAL A 286 7.77 5.05 -11.35
CA VAL A 286 6.75 4.58 -10.40
C VAL A 286 7.46 3.82 -9.27
N PRO A 287 7.07 4.01 -7.99
CA PRO A 287 7.53 3.15 -6.92
C PRO A 287 7.16 1.68 -7.19
N HIS A 288 8.06 0.75 -6.88
CA HIS A 288 7.88 -0.68 -7.08
C HIS A 288 8.15 -1.42 -5.77
N LEU A 289 7.18 -2.22 -5.33
CA LEU A 289 7.27 -3.01 -4.10
C LEU A 289 7.66 -4.44 -4.44
N CYS A 290 8.77 -4.91 -3.87
CA CYS A 290 9.32 -6.23 -4.23
C CYS A 290 10.34 -6.83 -3.24
N MET A 291 10.61 -6.14 -2.13
CA MET A 291 11.52 -6.60 -1.09
C MET A 291 10.83 -6.52 0.27
N VAL A 292 11.31 -7.29 1.24
CA VAL A 292 10.81 -7.29 2.61
C VAL A 292 11.97 -7.41 3.61
N ILE A 293 11.71 -6.98 4.84
CA ILE A 293 12.51 -7.26 6.03
C ILE A 293 11.62 -7.88 7.09
N PHE A 294 12.23 -8.58 8.06
CA PHE A 294 11.52 -9.09 9.23
C PHE A 294 11.79 -8.17 10.42
N THR A 295 10.71 -7.57 10.95
CA THR A 295 10.69 -6.81 12.20
C THR A 295 10.01 -7.67 13.29
N SER A 296 8.91 -7.22 13.88
CA SER A 296 7.95 -8.14 14.50
C SER A 296 7.23 -8.98 13.45
N GLN A 297 7.04 -8.46 12.23
CA GLN A 297 6.35 -9.13 11.12
C GLN A 297 7.15 -9.00 9.82
N VAL A 298 6.63 -9.56 8.73
CA VAL A 298 7.08 -9.23 7.37
C VAL A 298 6.67 -7.79 7.06
N ARG A 299 7.65 -6.91 6.82
CA ARG A 299 7.45 -5.51 6.45
C ARG A 299 8.07 -5.25 5.08
N THR A 300 7.35 -4.54 4.21
CA THR A 300 7.86 -4.10 2.90
C THR A 300 9.13 -3.25 3.07
N HIS A 301 10.22 -3.63 2.39
CA HIS A 301 11.54 -3.03 2.59
C HIS A 301 11.85 -1.97 1.53
N ALA A 302 11.36 -0.76 1.81
CA ALA A 302 11.46 0.43 0.96
C ALA A 302 10.89 0.24 -0.46
N THR A 303 10.86 1.33 -1.23
CA THR A 303 10.45 1.30 -2.63
C THR A 303 11.66 1.12 -3.53
N LYS A 304 11.51 0.29 -4.57
CA LYS A 304 12.35 0.37 -5.77
C LYS A 304 11.74 1.36 -6.77
N CYS A 305 12.45 1.64 -7.85
CA CYS A 305 11.93 2.42 -8.97
C CYS A 305 11.72 1.48 -10.16
N ALA A 306 10.53 1.52 -10.76
CA ALA A 306 10.29 1.02 -12.10
C ALA A 306 10.12 2.21 -13.05
N THR A 307 10.69 2.10 -14.25
CA THR A 307 10.79 3.21 -15.22
C THR A 307 10.20 2.82 -16.56
N ASN A 308 9.48 3.74 -17.19
CA ASN A 308 8.91 3.62 -18.54
C ASN A 308 8.13 2.30 -18.77
N LEU A 309 7.41 1.80 -17.76
CA LEU A 309 6.64 0.57 -17.89
C LEU A 309 5.58 0.71 -19.00
N PRO A 310 5.46 -0.23 -19.96
CA PRO A 310 4.48 -0.16 -21.04
C PRO A 310 3.07 -0.60 -20.61
N LYS A 311 2.98 -1.39 -19.54
CA LYS A 311 1.77 -1.93 -18.91
C LYS A 311 2.03 -2.11 -17.40
N PRO A 312 1.02 -2.36 -16.55
CA PRO A 312 1.26 -2.74 -15.16
C PRO A 312 2.19 -3.94 -15.06
N LYS A 313 3.15 -3.90 -14.14
CA LYS A 313 4.18 -4.93 -13.97
C LYS A 313 3.80 -5.87 -12.82
N LEU A 314 3.89 -7.18 -13.04
CA LEU A 314 3.69 -8.17 -11.99
C LEU A 314 4.74 -8.00 -10.86
N THR A 315 4.27 -8.01 -9.61
CA THR A 315 5.11 -8.06 -8.39
C THR A 315 5.28 -9.50 -7.91
N ASN A 316 6.27 -9.75 -7.06
CA ASN A 316 6.50 -11.03 -6.38
C ASN A 316 5.55 -11.19 -5.17
N ALA A 317 4.25 -10.95 -5.40
CA ALA A 317 3.18 -10.93 -4.40
C ALA A 317 3.47 -9.99 -3.21
N ILE A 318 3.85 -8.75 -3.50
CA ILE A 318 3.99 -7.67 -2.50
C ILE A 318 2.94 -6.59 -2.81
N TRP A 319 2.12 -6.27 -1.81
CA TRP A 319 1.07 -5.26 -1.84
C TRP A 319 1.48 -4.07 -0.95
N GLY A 320 0.90 -2.89 -1.16
CA GLY A 320 1.12 -1.71 -0.32
C GLY A 320 -0.17 -0.95 -0.03
N ALA A 321 -0.31 -0.45 1.19
CA ALA A 321 -1.58 0.11 1.68
C ALA A 321 -1.97 1.47 1.08
N GLY A 322 -1.00 2.23 0.55
CA GLY A 322 -1.22 3.57 0.00
C GLY A 322 -2.03 3.61 -1.30
N LEU A 323 -2.12 2.49 -2.03
CA LEU A 323 -3.02 2.30 -3.16
C LEU A 323 -3.33 0.81 -3.36
N SER A 324 -4.62 0.47 -3.46
CA SER A 324 -5.11 -0.84 -3.88
C SER A 324 -6.32 -0.64 -4.79
N PHE A 325 -6.19 -0.88 -6.10
CA PHE A 325 -7.25 -0.69 -7.10
C PHE A 325 -7.52 -1.98 -7.88
N SER A 326 -8.78 -2.42 -7.93
CA SER A 326 -9.19 -3.72 -8.49
C SER A 326 -10.69 -3.77 -8.75
N LYS A 327 -11.19 -4.87 -9.31
CA LYS A 327 -12.63 -5.21 -9.28
C LYS A 327 -13.08 -5.49 -7.84
N CYS A 328 -14.30 -5.11 -7.48
CA CYS A 328 -14.81 -5.20 -6.11
C CYS A 328 -14.89 -6.64 -5.56
N HIS A 329 -14.92 -7.67 -6.41
CA HIS A 329 -14.78 -9.06 -5.97
C HIS A 329 -13.44 -9.33 -5.24
N ALA A 330 -12.40 -8.52 -5.45
CA ALA A 330 -11.15 -8.60 -4.69
C ALA A 330 -11.38 -8.24 -3.21
N GLU A 331 -11.93 -7.05 -2.95
CA GLU A 331 -12.22 -6.56 -1.60
C GLU A 331 -13.34 -7.38 -0.91
N LEU A 332 -14.31 -7.90 -1.67
CA LEU A 332 -15.41 -8.74 -1.14
C LEU A 332 -14.98 -10.18 -0.78
N LYS A 333 -14.06 -10.80 -1.53
CA LYS A 333 -13.51 -12.14 -1.18
C LYS A 333 -12.40 -12.04 -0.15
N VAL A 334 -11.59 -10.98 -0.23
CA VAL A 334 -10.48 -10.73 0.67
C VAL A 334 -10.77 -9.42 1.39
N PRO A 335 -11.53 -9.39 2.50
CA PRO A 335 -11.69 -8.20 3.33
C PRO A 335 -10.48 -8.02 4.26
N VAL A 336 -10.11 -6.78 4.63
CA VAL A 336 -9.03 -6.56 5.62
C VAL A 336 -9.49 -7.08 6.99
N ASP A 337 -8.58 -7.67 7.77
CA ASP A 337 -8.91 -8.33 9.04
C ASP A 337 -9.02 -7.31 10.19
N PRO A 338 -10.23 -7.02 10.73
CA PRO A 338 -10.41 -6.07 11.81
C PRO A 338 -9.88 -6.60 13.15
N HIS A 339 -9.66 -7.91 13.30
CA HIS A 339 -9.19 -8.55 14.54
C HIS A 339 -7.67 -8.47 14.71
N THR A 340 -7.06 -7.43 14.16
CA THR A 340 -5.62 -7.18 14.24
C THR A 340 -5.29 -5.79 14.79
N PRO A 341 -5.88 -5.36 15.93
CA PRO A 341 -5.59 -4.06 16.54
C PRO A 341 -4.10 -3.85 16.82
N GLY A 342 -3.61 -2.64 16.62
CA GLY A 342 -2.19 -2.30 16.83
C GLY A 342 -1.23 -2.74 15.73
N ILE A 343 -1.69 -3.48 14.71
CA ILE A 343 -0.85 -3.90 13.57
C ILE A 343 -0.59 -2.74 12.61
N PHE A 344 0.66 -2.63 12.18
CA PHE A 344 1.12 -1.78 11.10
C PHE A 344 2.14 -2.58 10.27
N ASP A 345 3.25 -2.98 10.91
CA ASP A 345 4.15 -4.00 10.38
C ASP A 345 3.37 -5.32 10.25
N GLY A 346 3.37 -5.91 9.05
CA GLY A 346 2.69 -7.17 8.76
C GLY A 346 1.35 -7.07 8.04
N GLU A 347 0.66 -5.92 8.05
CA GLU A 347 -0.65 -5.82 7.35
C GLU A 347 -0.49 -6.08 5.85
N GLU A 348 0.57 -5.52 5.25
CA GLU A 348 0.73 -5.49 3.80
C GLU A 348 1.06 -6.86 3.22
N PHE A 349 1.98 -7.59 3.84
CA PHE A 349 2.33 -8.93 3.39
C PHE A 349 1.23 -9.95 3.74
N ASN A 350 0.51 -9.78 4.85
CA ASN A 350 -0.67 -10.59 5.13
C ASN A 350 -1.75 -10.40 4.07
N ARG A 351 -2.03 -9.14 3.73
CA ARG A 351 -2.96 -8.76 2.65
C ARG A 351 -2.54 -9.39 1.33
N ALA A 352 -1.26 -9.31 0.98
CA ALA A 352 -0.71 -9.86 -0.25
C ALA A 352 -0.80 -11.40 -0.30
N ALA A 353 -0.45 -12.10 0.79
CA ALA A 353 -0.54 -13.55 0.88
C ALA A 353 -1.98 -14.06 0.71
N ARG A 354 -2.96 -13.35 1.30
CA ARG A 354 -4.38 -13.67 1.14
C ARG A 354 -4.85 -13.42 -0.29
N PHE A 355 -4.52 -12.28 -0.90
CA PHE A 355 -4.79 -12.05 -2.32
C PHE A 355 -4.20 -13.17 -3.19
N TRP A 356 -2.93 -13.52 -3.00
CA TRP A 356 -2.25 -14.57 -3.76
C TRP A 356 -2.96 -15.92 -3.67
N THR A 357 -3.28 -16.36 -2.45
CA THR A 357 -3.91 -17.67 -2.18
C THR A 357 -5.37 -17.72 -2.68
N TYR A 358 -6.07 -16.57 -2.80
CA TYR A 358 -7.35 -16.45 -3.50
C TYR A 358 -7.25 -16.36 -5.04
N GLY A 359 -6.05 -16.40 -5.61
CA GLY A 359 -5.82 -16.32 -7.06
C GLY A 359 -5.67 -14.89 -7.62
N TYR A 360 -5.51 -13.88 -6.77
CA TYR A 360 -5.24 -12.51 -7.21
C TYR A 360 -3.75 -12.26 -7.46
N ASP A 361 -3.44 -11.51 -8.51
CA ASP A 361 -2.09 -11.11 -8.87
C ASP A 361 -1.90 -9.62 -8.63
N ILE A 362 -0.81 -9.25 -7.97
CA ILE A 362 -0.55 -7.85 -7.60
C ILE A 362 0.41 -7.22 -8.60
N TYR A 363 0.01 -6.07 -9.14
CA TYR A 363 0.77 -5.34 -10.16
C TYR A 363 1.16 -3.96 -9.66
N THR A 364 2.41 -3.58 -9.91
CA THR A 364 2.85 -2.18 -9.80
C THR A 364 2.21 -1.37 -10.94
N PRO A 365 1.56 -0.24 -10.64
CA PRO A 365 1.06 0.70 -11.65
C PRO A 365 2.14 1.08 -12.67
N HIS A 366 1.74 1.27 -13.92
CA HIS A 366 2.68 1.71 -14.97
C HIS A 366 2.89 3.24 -14.99
N ARG A 367 2.01 3.99 -14.32
CA ARG A 367 2.03 5.45 -14.17
C ARG A 367 1.53 5.84 -12.78
N VAL A 368 1.81 7.08 -12.36
CA VAL A 368 1.31 7.67 -11.12
C VAL A 368 0.11 8.57 -11.45
N TYR A 369 -1.07 8.22 -10.93
CA TYR A 369 -2.30 9.03 -11.06
C TYR A 369 -2.96 9.38 -9.72
N VAL A 370 -2.59 8.66 -8.66
CA VAL A 370 -2.94 8.91 -7.25
C VAL A 370 -1.63 9.21 -6.51
N LEU A 371 -1.62 10.23 -5.66
CA LEU A 371 -0.44 10.76 -4.98
C LEU A 371 -0.77 11.06 -3.50
N HIS A 372 0.22 11.01 -2.62
CA HIS A 372 0.04 11.14 -1.17
C HIS A 372 0.77 12.38 -0.63
N ASP A 373 0.14 13.14 0.26
CA ASP A 373 0.74 14.30 0.92
C ASP A 373 1.57 13.90 2.13
N TYR A 374 2.75 13.31 1.86
CA TYR A 374 3.70 12.95 2.92
C TYR A 374 4.11 14.15 3.79
N PRO A 375 4.34 15.37 3.25
CA PRO A 375 4.55 16.57 4.05
C PRO A 375 3.42 16.85 5.04
N GLY A 376 2.18 16.92 4.55
CA GLY A 376 1.02 17.33 5.32
C GLY A 376 0.65 16.34 6.42
N SER A 377 0.69 15.03 6.13
CA SER A 377 0.26 14.02 7.10
C SER A 377 1.32 13.66 8.13
N GLN A 378 2.58 13.48 7.73
CA GLN A 378 3.64 12.99 8.63
C GLN A 378 4.15 14.05 9.63
N HIS A 379 3.87 15.33 9.40
CA HIS A 379 4.22 16.41 10.33
C HIS A 379 3.14 16.68 11.38
N ASN A 380 1.98 16.04 11.28
CA ASN A 380 0.90 16.18 12.24
C ASN A 380 1.03 15.13 13.37
N PRO A 381 1.34 15.51 14.62
CA PRO A 381 1.44 14.54 15.70
C PRO A 381 0.10 13.91 16.11
N LYS A 382 -1.05 14.47 15.68
CA LYS A 382 -2.39 13.93 16.01
C LYS A 382 -2.76 12.69 15.18
N THR A 383 -2.48 12.70 13.87
CA THR A 383 -2.71 11.54 12.97
C THR A 383 -1.79 10.37 13.32
N MET A 384 -0.67 10.68 13.96
CA MET A 384 0.35 9.74 14.42
C MET A 384 0.02 9.00 15.73
N SER A 385 -0.98 9.45 16.50
CA SER A 385 -1.18 9.01 17.89
C SER A 385 -2.17 7.85 18.09
N TRP A 386 -2.52 7.11 17.04
CA TRP A 386 -3.51 6.03 17.09
C TRP A 386 -3.11 4.88 18.04
N GLY A 387 -1.83 4.77 18.41
CA GLY A 387 -1.32 3.91 19.49
C GLY A 387 -1.84 4.24 20.90
N HIS A 388 -2.72 5.24 21.05
CA HIS A 388 -3.47 5.54 22.28
C HIS A 388 -4.97 5.20 22.18
N GLY A 389 -5.38 4.49 21.13
CA GLY A 389 -6.72 3.95 20.98
C GLY A 389 -7.05 2.83 21.98
N LYS A 390 -8.30 2.36 21.98
CA LYS A 390 -8.81 1.36 22.94
C LYS A 390 -8.36 -0.08 22.60
N PHE A 391 -7.06 -0.32 22.64
CA PHE A 391 -6.45 -1.65 22.60
C PHE A 391 -5.23 -1.70 23.54
N THR A 392 -4.91 -2.88 24.03
CA THR A 392 -3.80 -3.12 24.97
C THR A 392 -2.59 -3.72 24.26
N THR A 393 -1.44 -3.72 24.93
CA THR A 393 -0.24 -4.43 24.46
C THR A 393 -0.48 -5.93 24.24
N GLU A 394 -1.40 -6.55 25.02
CA GLU A 394 -1.76 -7.95 24.83
C GLU A 394 -2.62 -8.15 23.58
N ASP A 395 -3.52 -7.21 23.25
CA ASP A 395 -4.30 -7.25 22.01
C ASP A 395 -3.38 -7.15 20.78
N THR A 396 -2.39 -6.25 20.80
CA THR A 396 -1.36 -6.16 19.74
C THR A 396 -0.52 -7.44 19.64
N LYS A 397 -0.18 -8.06 20.78
CA LYS A 397 0.56 -9.33 20.84
C LYS A 397 -0.28 -10.49 20.28
N MET A 398 -1.55 -10.57 20.61
CA MET A 398 -2.47 -11.57 20.05
C MET A 398 -2.72 -11.33 18.56
N SER A 399 -2.69 -10.08 18.10
CA SER A 399 -2.75 -9.74 16.68
C SER A 399 -1.52 -10.24 15.92
N HIS A 400 -0.31 -10.09 16.48
CA HIS A 400 0.90 -10.72 15.92
C HIS A 400 0.77 -12.25 15.88
N VAL A 401 0.30 -12.90 16.96
CA VAL A 401 0.04 -14.35 16.99
C VAL A 401 -0.95 -14.76 15.90
N ARG A 402 -2.05 -14.01 15.71
CA ARG A 402 -3.03 -14.26 14.64
C ARG A 402 -2.37 -14.22 13.25
N LEU A 403 -1.56 -13.18 12.96
CA LEU A 403 -0.83 -13.08 11.70
C LEU A 403 0.21 -14.20 11.51
N TYR A 404 0.96 -14.56 12.55
CA TYR A 404 1.91 -15.67 12.50
C TYR A 404 1.20 -17.00 12.23
N THR A 405 0.05 -17.24 12.87
CA THR A 405 -0.76 -18.47 12.69
C THR A 405 -1.30 -18.58 11.28
N LEU A 406 -1.78 -17.47 10.73
CA LEU A 406 -2.36 -17.39 9.39
C LEU A 406 -1.31 -17.58 8.29
N LEU A 407 -0.13 -16.96 8.45
CA LEU A 407 0.99 -17.05 7.50
C LEU A 407 2.00 -18.16 7.82
N ASP A 408 1.71 -18.98 8.84
CA ASP A 408 2.47 -20.19 9.14
C ASP A 408 3.95 -19.92 9.53
N ILE A 409 4.16 -18.74 10.13
CA ILE A 409 5.43 -18.21 10.67
C ILE A 409 5.62 -18.73 12.10
N PRO A 410 6.86 -19.04 12.55
CA PRO A 410 7.10 -19.43 13.94
C PRO A 410 6.53 -18.41 14.95
N GLY A 411 5.87 -18.88 16.01
CA GLY A 411 5.23 -18.03 17.02
C GLY A 411 3.71 -17.84 16.87
N GLY A 412 3.09 -18.50 15.90
CA GLY A 412 1.63 -18.67 15.84
C GLY A 412 1.06 -19.63 16.90
N ASP A 413 -0.26 -19.83 16.88
CA ASP A 413 -0.97 -20.81 17.72
C ASP A 413 -0.49 -22.24 17.38
N THR A 414 -0.37 -23.06 18.41
CA THR A 414 0.09 -24.45 18.32
C THR A 414 -1.06 -25.46 18.25
N ASP A 415 -2.30 -25.03 18.52
CA ASP A 415 -3.50 -25.84 18.27
C ASP A 415 -3.83 -25.84 16.77
N VAL A 416 -3.46 -26.95 16.12
CA VAL A 416 -3.69 -27.19 14.68
C VAL A 416 -5.14 -26.95 14.27
N ARG A 417 -6.13 -27.20 15.14
CA ARG A 417 -7.55 -26.99 14.81
C ARG A 417 -7.93 -25.52 14.81
N LYS A 418 -7.41 -24.73 15.75
CA LYS A 418 -7.60 -23.27 15.75
C LYS A 418 -6.87 -22.60 14.59
N ALA A 419 -5.65 -23.05 14.31
CA ALA A 419 -4.89 -22.58 13.16
C ALA A 419 -5.60 -22.87 11.84
N LEU A 420 -6.20 -24.07 11.70
CA LEU A 420 -7.02 -24.43 10.54
C LEU A 420 -8.30 -23.57 10.46
N GLN A 421 -9.03 -23.43 11.57
CA GLN A 421 -10.25 -22.60 11.61
C GLN A 421 -9.97 -21.14 11.22
N LEU A 422 -8.88 -20.54 11.73
CA LEU A 422 -8.45 -19.21 11.33
C LEU A 422 -8.09 -19.14 9.84
N LYS A 423 -7.31 -20.11 9.34
CA LYS A 423 -6.94 -20.16 7.91
C LYS A 423 -8.15 -20.33 7.00
N GLN A 424 -9.24 -20.92 7.49
CA GLN A 424 -10.50 -21.15 6.80
C GLN A 424 -11.58 -20.08 7.06
N SER A 425 -11.29 -19.08 7.89
CA SER A 425 -12.27 -18.05 8.27
C SER A 425 -12.48 -17.02 7.15
N ARG A 426 -13.47 -16.15 7.32
CA ARG A 426 -13.69 -14.93 6.50
C ARG A 426 -12.42 -14.11 6.27
N TYR A 427 -11.49 -14.12 7.23
CA TYR A 427 -10.22 -13.39 7.16
C TYR A 427 -9.02 -14.32 6.90
N GLY A 428 -9.28 -15.57 6.53
CA GLY A 428 -8.30 -16.60 6.21
C GLY A 428 -7.61 -16.45 4.84
N LEU A 429 -6.99 -17.54 4.41
CA LEU A 429 -6.31 -17.67 3.11
C LEU A 429 -7.32 -17.99 2.00
N GLY A 430 -6.85 -18.28 0.80
CA GLY A 430 -7.60 -19.07 -0.18
C GLY A 430 -6.91 -20.42 -0.46
N ASP A 431 -7.46 -21.18 -1.39
CA ASP A 431 -6.99 -22.49 -1.82
C ASP A 431 -6.52 -22.53 -3.31
N ARG A 432 -6.62 -21.40 -4.04
CA ARG A 432 -6.27 -21.35 -5.47
C ARG A 432 -4.76 -21.55 -5.69
N ARG A 433 -3.96 -21.07 -4.75
CA ARG A 433 -2.50 -21.24 -4.65
C ARG A 433 -2.13 -21.39 -3.18
N THR A 434 -1.10 -22.17 -2.89
CA THR A 434 -0.64 -22.50 -1.54
C THR A 434 0.31 -21.45 -0.95
N LEU A 435 0.54 -21.50 0.37
CA LEU A 435 1.60 -20.70 1.00
C LEU A 435 3.00 -21.12 0.56
N ASP A 436 3.22 -22.39 0.20
CA ASP A 436 4.54 -22.83 -0.27
C ASP A 436 4.78 -22.36 -1.72
N GLU A 437 3.76 -22.37 -2.59
CA GLU A 437 3.80 -21.68 -3.89
C GLU A 437 4.04 -20.18 -3.73
N LEU A 438 3.47 -19.52 -2.70
CA LEU A 438 3.78 -18.12 -2.35
C LEU A 438 5.23 -17.94 -1.92
N ILE A 439 5.79 -18.80 -1.07
CA ILE A 439 7.19 -18.71 -0.61
C ILE A 439 8.14 -18.85 -1.80
N GLN A 440 7.88 -19.77 -2.73
CA GLN A 440 8.70 -19.94 -3.94
C GLN A 440 8.58 -18.73 -4.90
N PHE A 441 7.36 -18.25 -5.13
CA PHE A 441 7.09 -17.13 -6.04
C PHE A 441 7.58 -15.78 -5.49
N SER A 442 7.25 -15.45 -4.24
CA SER A 442 7.67 -14.23 -3.56
C SER A 442 9.16 -14.23 -3.19
N GLY A 443 9.70 -15.43 -2.93
CA GLY A 443 11.01 -15.67 -2.35
C GLY A 443 11.06 -15.51 -0.83
N VAL A 444 10.02 -15.00 -0.18
CA VAL A 444 10.07 -14.63 1.24
C VAL A 444 10.06 -15.87 2.14
N ASP A 445 11.08 -16.03 2.99
CA ASP A 445 11.20 -17.18 3.89
C ASP A 445 10.41 -16.95 5.18
N LEU A 446 9.13 -17.28 5.14
CA LEU A 446 8.22 -17.20 6.29
C LEU A 446 8.61 -18.17 7.42
N ARG A 447 9.24 -19.31 7.08
CA ARG A 447 9.54 -20.40 8.01
C ARG A 447 10.78 -20.10 8.86
N HIS A 448 11.81 -19.50 8.27
CA HIS A 448 13.05 -19.10 8.97
C HIS A 448 13.14 -17.59 9.23
N ARG A 449 12.07 -16.83 8.92
CA ARG A 449 11.99 -15.37 9.08
C ARG A 449 13.10 -14.61 8.34
N LYS A 450 13.33 -14.91 7.07
CA LYS A 450 14.35 -14.25 6.22
C LYS A 450 13.74 -13.56 5.01
N ALA A 451 14.34 -12.44 4.62
CA ALA A 451 13.94 -11.63 3.46
C ALA A 451 13.92 -12.40 2.12
N THR A 452 14.67 -13.51 2.03
CA THR A 452 14.70 -14.42 0.88
C THR A 452 15.12 -15.84 1.28
N ILE A 453 14.55 -16.86 0.62
CA ILE A 453 14.88 -18.29 0.76
C ILE A 453 16.24 -18.67 0.15
N ASP A 454 16.71 -17.93 -0.85
CA ASP A 454 17.84 -18.30 -1.73
C ASP A 454 18.85 -17.17 -1.96
N GLY A 455 18.62 -15.99 -1.36
CA GLY A 455 19.42 -14.79 -1.61
C GLY A 455 19.00 -14.03 -2.87
N VAL A 456 18.14 -14.59 -3.72
CA VAL A 456 17.77 -13.99 -5.01
C VAL A 456 16.73 -12.91 -4.81
N ASN A 457 16.99 -11.73 -5.38
CA ASN A 457 16.05 -10.61 -5.42
C ASN A 457 15.06 -10.78 -6.58
N ARG A 458 13.76 -10.70 -6.28
CA ARG A 458 12.64 -10.98 -7.20
C ARG A 458 11.92 -9.72 -7.72
N CYS A 459 12.54 -8.54 -7.62
CA CYS A 459 12.03 -7.30 -8.23
C CYS A 459 12.04 -7.31 -9.77
N GLY A 460 12.87 -8.17 -10.39
CA GLY A 460 13.08 -8.22 -11.83
C GLY A 460 11.91 -8.82 -12.62
N ASN A 461 12.22 -9.51 -13.71
CA ASN A 461 11.24 -10.22 -14.51
C ASN A 461 10.78 -11.49 -13.76
N LEU A 462 9.47 -11.71 -13.70
CA LEU A 462 8.83 -12.81 -12.95
C LEU A 462 8.02 -13.67 -13.90
N LYS A 463 8.01 -14.99 -13.74
CA LYS A 463 7.07 -15.88 -14.43
C LYS A 463 5.77 -15.93 -13.64
N TRP A 464 4.62 -15.73 -14.30
CA TRP A 464 3.33 -15.88 -13.65
C TRP A 464 3.05 -17.34 -13.23
N VAL A 465 2.32 -17.53 -12.13
CA VAL A 465 1.96 -18.85 -11.59
C VAL A 465 0.45 -19.08 -11.77
N PRO A 466 0.05 -20.01 -12.65
CA PRO A 466 -1.35 -20.28 -12.95
C PRO A 466 -2.08 -20.97 -11.78
N PHE A 467 -3.40 -20.83 -11.76
CA PHE A 467 -4.28 -21.51 -10.82
C PHE A 467 -5.59 -21.93 -11.52
N ILE A 468 -6.40 -22.75 -10.85
CA ILE A 468 -7.71 -23.20 -11.37
C ILE A 468 -8.79 -22.20 -10.91
N PRO A 469 -9.52 -21.52 -11.83
CA PRO A 469 -10.60 -20.61 -11.46
C PRO A 469 -11.66 -21.27 -10.57
N HIS A 470 -12.36 -20.46 -9.79
CA HIS A 470 -13.49 -20.93 -9.02
C HIS A 470 -14.62 -21.40 -9.97
N PRO A 471 -15.22 -22.60 -9.80
CA PRO A 471 -16.16 -23.15 -10.79
C PRO A 471 -17.51 -22.44 -10.84
N ARG A 472 -17.84 -21.61 -9.84
CA ARG A 472 -18.97 -20.65 -9.90
C ARG A 472 -18.60 -19.32 -10.59
N GLY A 473 -17.43 -19.26 -11.24
CA GLY A 473 -16.90 -18.06 -11.88
C GLY A 473 -16.32 -17.04 -10.91
N VAL A 474 -15.79 -15.95 -11.47
CA VAL A 474 -15.08 -14.92 -10.72
C VAL A 474 -15.99 -14.11 -9.78
N ASN A 475 -17.28 -13.98 -10.11
CA ASN A 475 -18.26 -13.24 -9.31
C ASN A 475 -18.74 -13.99 -8.06
N TYR A 476 -18.25 -15.21 -7.82
CA TYR A 476 -18.58 -15.94 -6.61
C TYR A 476 -17.95 -15.29 -5.38
N ILE A 477 -18.78 -14.78 -4.46
CA ILE A 477 -18.33 -14.29 -3.16
C ILE A 477 -18.69 -15.35 -2.09
N PRO A 478 -17.70 -15.91 -1.37
CA PRO A 478 -17.94 -16.88 -0.32
C PRO A 478 -18.85 -16.36 0.81
N LYS A 479 -19.46 -17.31 1.52
CA LYS A 479 -20.34 -17.04 2.66
C LYS A 479 -19.78 -17.66 3.93
N PHE A 480 -19.97 -16.95 5.03
CA PHE A 480 -19.49 -17.33 6.35
C PHE A 480 -20.58 -17.07 7.38
N ASP A 481 -20.60 -17.84 8.48
CA ASP A 481 -21.46 -17.58 9.63
C ASP A 481 -20.95 -16.40 10.49
N GLU A 482 -21.57 -16.20 11.66
CA GLU A 482 -21.20 -15.15 12.62
C GLU A 482 -19.86 -15.46 13.31
N GLU A 483 -19.55 -16.75 13.50
CA GLU A 483 -18.28 -17.29 13.99
C GLU A 483 -17.17 -17.38 12.91
N GLU A 484 -17.41 -16.80 11.73
CA GLU A 484 -16.53 -16.76 10.57
C GLU A 484 -16.26 -18.11 9.86
N ASN A 485 -16.92 -19.20 10.23
CA ASN A 485 -16.74 -20.49 9.56
C ASN A 485 -17.39 -20.46 8.15
N PRO A 486 -16.81 -21.14 7.16
CA PRO A 486 -17.35 -21.17 5.81
C PRO A 486 -18.67 -21.93 5.76
N LEU A 487 -19.71 -21.32 5.19
CA LEU A 487 -21.03 -21.94 4.99
C LEU A 487 -21.06 -22.92 3.80
N ASP A 488 -19.97 -22.99 3.04
CA ASP A 488 -19.78 -23.86 1.89
C ASP A 488 -19.25 -25.26 2.32
N LEU A 489 -19.82 -25.81 3.40
CA LEU A 489 -19.42 -27.04 4.09
C LEU A 489 -20.51 -28.15 4.03
N PRO A 490 -20.16 -29.44 3.84
CA PRO A 490 -18.85 -29.96 3.48
C PRO A 490 -18.38 -29.40 2.13
N TYR A 491 -17.07 -29.35 1.88
CA TYR A 491 -16.50 -28.70 0.70
C TYR A 491 -17.01 -29.34 -0.60
N ASP A 492 -18.11 -28.81 -1.13
CA ASP A 492 -18.51 -29.09 -2.49
C ASP A 492 -17.52 -28.44 -3.45
N LYS A 493 -17.54 -28.83 -4.73
CA LYS A 493 -16.57 -28.36 -5.74
C LYS A 493 -16.53 -26.84 -5.88
N THR A 494 -17.57 -26.15 -5.42
CA THR A 494 -17.79 -24.71 -5.44
C THR A 494 -17.49 -24.02 -4.11
N SER A 495 -16.78 -24.69 -3.21
CA SER A 495 -16.13 -24.08 -2.06
C SER A 495 -14.79 -23.43 -2.45
N VAL A 496 -14.41 -22.37 -1.74
CA VAL A 496 -13.05 -21.78 -1.78
C VAL A 496 -12.05 -22.49 -0.87
N TRP A 497 -12.37 -23.74 -0.50
CA TRP A 497 -11.51 -24.66 0.24
C TRP A 497 -11.47 -26.06 -0.38
N TYR A 498 -12.04 -26.21 -1.59
CA TYR A 498 -12.12 -27.48 -2.29
C TYR A 498 -10.80 -27.77 -3.00
N ASP A 499 -10.06 -28.77 -2.50
CA ASP A 499 -8.86 -29.26 -3.15
C ASP A 499 -9.17 -30.61 -3.84
N PRO A 500 -9.16 -30.68 -5.18
CA PRO A 500 -9.42 -31.93 -5.91
C PRO A 500 -8.40 -33.05 -5.63
N LEU A 501 -7.23 -32.75 -5.07
CA LEU A 501 -6.23 -33.72 -4.63
C LEU A 501 -6.50 -34.27 -3.21
N VAL A 502 -7.12 -33.48 -2.33
CA VAL A 502 -7.42 -33.87 -0.94
C VAL A 502 -8.81 -34.50 -0.83
N ASP A 503 -9.83 -33.90 -1.46
CA ASP A 503 -11.24 -34.28 -1.30
C ASP A 503 -11.66 -35.46 -2.20
N GLY A 504 -10.72 -36.07 -2.93
CA GLY A 504 -10.88 -37.27 -3.79
C GLY A 504 -11.86 -37.14 -4.96
N SER A 505 -12.62 -36.05 -5.04
CA SER A 505 -13.81 -35.91 -5.87
C SER A 505 -13.53 -35.29 -7.25
N GLY A 506 -12.25 -35.13 -7.62
CA GLY A 506 -11.81 -34.43 -8.83
C GLY A 506 -10.97 -35.24 -9.82
N GLY A 507 -10.50 -36.44 -9.46
CA GLY A 507 -9.40 -37.16 -10.14
C GLY A 507 -9.56 -37.50 -11.64
N ASN A 508 -10.72 -37.26 -12.25
CA ASN A 508 -11.00 -37.51 -13.67
C ASN A 508 -11.39 -36.25 -14.48
N LEU A 509 -11.28 -35.03 -13.92
CA LEU A 509 -11.52 -33.79 -14.66
C LEU A 509 -10.39 -32.79 -14.46
N VAL A 510 -9.60 -32.62 -15.52
CA VAL A 510 -8.38 -31.78 -15.62
C VAL A 510 -7.23 -32.25 -14.71
N SER A 511 -6.43 -33.17 -15.25
CA SER A 511 -5.06 -33.36 -14.78
C SER A 511 -4.27 -32.04 -14.88
N ARG A 512 -3.48 -31.69 -13.85
CA ARG A 512 -2.38 -30.70 -13.96
C ARG A 512 -1.25 -31.29 -14.84
N GLN A 513 -1.51 -31.52 -16.12
CA GLN A 513 -0.48 -31.83 -17.12
C GLN A 513 0.33 -30.56 -17.41
N GLY A 514 1.39 -30.36 -16.62
CA GLY A 514 2.29 -29.22 -16.74
C GLY A 514 3.31 -29.08 -15.60
N ALA A 515 2.98 -29.56 -14.40
CA ALA A 515 3.93 -29.63 -13.29
C ALA A 515 4.74 -30.94 -13.37
N VAL A 516 5.89 -30.88 -14.05
CA VAL A 516 7.02 -31.85 -14.04
C VAL A 516 6.64 -33.28 -13.64
N VAL A 517 6.17 -34.09 -14.60
CA VAL A 517 6.11 -35.55 -14.42
C VAL A 517 7.54 -36.08 -14.41
N GLY A 518 8.09 -36.24 -13.22
CA GLY A 518 9.51 -36.52 -13.01
C GLY A 518 9.82 -37.26 -11.71
N ASN A 519 8.89 -38.10 -11.23
CA ASN A 519 9.12 -39.41 -10.60
C ASN A 519 7.80 -39.95 -10.01
N VAL A 520 7.40 -41.16 -10.40
CA VAL A 520 6.33 -41.89 -9.69
C VAL A 520 6.96 -42.46 -8.43
N VAL A 521 6.84 -41.73 -7.33
CA VAL A 521 7.26 -42.17 -5.99
C VAL A 521 6.46 -43.44 -5.65
N THR A 522 7.14 -44.58 -5.48
CA THR A 522 6.43 -45.82 -5.11
C THR A 522 5.92 -45.71 -3.66
N PRO A 523 4.92 -46.50 -3.24
CA PRO A 523 4.52 -46.53 -1.82
C PRO A 523 5.68 -46.83 -0.87
N GLU A 524 6.73 -47.56 -1.31
CA GLU A 524 7.94 -47.79 -0.51
C GLU A 524 8.94 -46.61 -0.53
N GLU A 525 8.82 -45.67 -1.47
CA GLU A 525 9.54 -44.40 -1.45
C GLU A 525 8.79 -43.33 -0.65
N GLU A 526 7.46 -43.32 -0.71
CA GLU A 526 6.60 -42.50 0.16
C GLU A 526 6.82 -42.89 1.63
N GLN A 527 6.80 -44.20 1.93
CA GLN A 527 7.11 -44.73 3.25
C GLN A 527 8.55 -44.40 3.69
N ARG A 528 9.54 -44.51 2.79
CA ARG A 528 10.93 -44.06 3.09
C ARG A 528 11.04 -42.56 3.31
N ARG A 529 10.25 -41.74 2.61
CA ARG A 529 10.25 -40.28 2.80
C ARG A 529 9.63 -39.92 4.15
N ILE A 530 8.53 -40.56 4.54
CA ILE A 530 7.92 -40.44 5.86
C ILE A 530 8.88 -40.92 6.97
N GLU A 531 9.59 -42.04 6.77
CA GLU A 531 10.61 -42.52 7.71
C GLU A 531 11.83 -41.59 7.78
N GLN A 532 12.24 -40.98 6.67
CA GLN A 532 13.29 -39.96 6.64
C GLN A 532 12.87 -38.65 7.28
N GLU A 533 11.64 -38.19 7.09
CA GLU A 533 11.08 -37.00 7.76
C GLU A 533 10.92 -37.25 9.27
N LEU A 534 10.43 -38.42 9.68
CA LEU A 534 10.35 -38.81 11.09
C LEU A 534 11.75 -38.95 11.71
N ALA A 535 12.73 -39.48 10.97
CA ALA A 535 14.12 -39.55 11.43
C ALA A 535 14.79 -38.18 11.51
N ALA A 536 14.52 -37.27 10.56
CA ALA A 536 14.99 -35.89 10.59
C ALA A 536 14.34 -35.12 11.75
N HIS A 537 13.03 -35.28 11.97
CA HIS A 537 12.31 -34.67 13.09
C HIS A 537 12.79 -35.23 14.44
N ALA A 538 13.12 -36.52 14.52
CA ALA A 538 13.75 -37.13 15.70
C ALA A 538 15.20 -36.66 15.91
N ALA A 539 15.97 -36.45 14.84
CA ALA A 539 17.32 -35.89 14.89
C ALA A 539 17.30 -34.43 15.36
N HIS A 540 16.42 -33.60 14.80
CA HIS A 540 16.21 -32.21 15.23
C HIS A 540 15.68 -32.13 16.65
N LYS A 541 14.78 -33.03 17.07
CA LYS A 541 14.36 -33.10 18.48
C LYS A 541 15.53 -33.44 19.40
N LYS A 542 16.37 -34.42 19.02
CA LYS A 542 17.57 -34.80 19.79
C LYS A 542 18.63 -33.69 19.80
N GLU A 543 18.72 -32.89 18.74
CA GLU A 543 19.58 -31.71 18.65
C GLU A 543 19.03 -30.55 19.51
N ALA A 544 17.72 -30.31 19.49
CA ALA A 544 17.04 -29.34 20.35
C ALA A 544 17.14 -29.73 21.84
N ASP A 545 16.95 -31.00 22.19
CA ASP A 545 17.15 -31.52 23.55
C ASP A 545 18.61 -31.36 23.99
N LYS A 546 19.57 -31.54 23.07
CA LYS A 546 21.00 -31.33 23.32
C LYS A 546 21.34 -29.84 23.53
N LEU A 547 20.76 -28.95 22.73
CA LEU A 547 20.87 -27.49 22.88
C LEU A 547 20.22 -26.99 24.18
N ALA A 548 19.08 -27.56 24.57
CA ALA A 548 18.42 -27.30 25.85
C ALA A 548 19.23 -27.83 27.06
N SER A 549 20.08 -28.85 26.86
CA SER A 549 20.97 -29.39 27.89
C SER A 549 22.34 -28.68 27.98
N SER A 550 22.74 -27.90 26.98
CA SER A 550 23.95 -27.07 27.05
C SER A 550 23.69 -25.76 27.80
N SER A 551 24.54 -25.45 28.79
CA SER A 551 24.28 -24.45 29.83
C SER A 551 24.37 -22.99 29.37
N LEU A 552 23.33 -22.49 28.69
CA LEU A 552 23.13 -21.06 28.40
C LEU A 552 22.73 -20.22 29.64
N HIS A 553 22.66 -20.84 30.83
CA HIS A 553 22.19 -20.19 32.05
C HIS A 553 23.26 -19.31 32.75
N GLU A 554 24.55 -19.52 32.48
CA GLU A 554 25.63 -18.68 33.04
C GLU A 554 25.91 -17.45 32.15
N ASP A 555 25.92 -17.61 30.81
CA ASP A 555 26.21 -16.49 29.89
C ASP A 555 25.13 -15.39 29.93
N HIS A 556 23.86 -15.76 30.05
CA HIS A 556 22.76 -14.81 30.21
C HIS A 556 22.85 -14.03 31.54
N LYS A 557 23.47 -14.62 32.56
CA LYS A 557 23.67 -14.01 33.88
C LYS A 557 24.86 -13.05 33.87
N ALA A 558 25.91 -13.36 33.13
CA ALA A 558 27.02 -12.45 32.86
C ALA A 558 26.57 -11.22 32.06
N LEU A 559 25.73 -11.41 31.03
CA LEU A 559 25.18 -10.30 30.23
C LEU A 559 24.25 -9.39 31.06
N ALA A 560 23.42 -9.96 31.93
CA ALA A 560 22.58 -9.17 32.84
C ALA A 560 23.41 -8.34 33.83
N ALA A 561 24.47 -8.92 34.42
CA ALA A 561 25.37 -8.20 35.32
C ALA A 561 26.13 -7.05 34.63
N ALA A 562 26.54 -7.24 33.37
CA ALA A 562 27.22 -6.21 32.58
C ALA A 562 26.31 -5.03 32.18
N LEU A 563 24.99 -5.26 32.10
CA LEU A 563 24.01 -4.20 31.83
C LEU A 563 23.69 -3.37 33.09
N ASP A 564 23.61 -4.01 34.26
CA ASP A 564 23.40 -3.31 35.54
C ASP A 564 24.59 -2.40 35.94
N GLU A 565 25.83 -2.70 35.50
CA GLU A 565 26.97 -1.77 35.68
C GLU A 565 26.95 -0.57 34.72
N ALA A 566 26.29 -0.68 33.56
CA ALA A 566 26.33 0.34 32.51
C ALA A 566 25.42 1.56 32.79
N ASP A 567 24.26 1.35 33.43
CA ASP A 567 23.34 2.43 33.83
C ASP A 567 23.75 3.11 35.16
N GLY A 568 24.86 2.67 35.77
CA GLY A 568 25.25 2.97 37.15
C GLY A 568 26.20 4.14 37.39
N ASN A 569 26.52 5.01 36.42
CA ASN A 569 27.37 6.18 36.71
C ASN A 569 27.23 7.38 35.75
N GLY A 570 26.54 8.43 36.20
CA GLY A 570 26.62 9.76 35.61
C GLY A 570 27.63 10.65 36.35
N GLY A 571 28.70 11.06 35.67
CA GLY A 571 29.70 12.00 36.21
C GLY A 571 30.53 12.64 35.09
N GLY A 572 30.29 13.91 34.80
CA GLY A 572 30.76 14.54 33.56
C GLY A 572 32.04 15.38 33.68
N ALA A 573 32.71 15.56 32.54
CA ALA A 573 33.59 16.68 32.21
C ALA A 573 33.78 16.69 30.69
N GLY A 574 33.77 17.85 30.03
CA GLY A 574 34.06 17.94 28.59
C GLY A 574 35.45 18.48 28.31
N PHE A 575 36.00 18.24 27.10
CA PHE A 575 36.83 19.25 26.41
C PHE A 575 37.07 18.95 24.91
N ASN A 576 36.99 20.02 24.13
CA ASN A 576 37.58 20.38 22.82
C ASN A 576 38.04 19.36 21.76
N ILE A 577 37.69 19.75 20.53
CA ILE A 577 38.27 19.36 19.24
C ILE A 577 39.69 19.96 19.07
N VAL A 578 40.60 19.17 18.49
CA VAL A 578 41.79 19.66 17.75
C VAL A 578 41.87 18.90 16.42
N GLY A 579 42.25 19.56 15.33
CA GLY A 579 42.22 18.99 13.97
C GLY A 579 43.58 18.93 13.25
N GLY A 580 43.53 18.57 11.97
CA GLY A 580 44.66 18.31 11.08
C GLY A 580 44.81 16.80 10.80
N GLY A 581 44.97 16.29 9.58
CA GLY A 581 45.05 16.93 8.26
C GLY A 581 46.26 16.44 7.47
N HIS A 582 46.06 15.76 6.33
CA HIS A 582 46.90 15.77 5.12
C HIS A 582 46.34 14.80 4.06
N ASP A 583 46.27 15.29 2.82
CA ASP A 583 46.58 14.69 1.49
C ASP A 583 46.41 13.19 1.16
N SER A 584 46.31 12.75 -0.10
CA SER A 584 45.71 13.28 -1.36
C SER A 584 45.92 12.21 -2.47
N GLN A 585 45.15 12.26 -3.57
CA GLN A 585 45.30 11.45 -4.82
C GLN A 585 44.97 9.94 -4.65
N PHE A 586 44.05 9.36 -5.41
CA PHE A 586 44.24 9.05 -6.83
C PHE A 586 42.92 8.90 -7.63
N LEU A 587 42.91 9.57 -8.79
CA LEU A 587 42.16 9.36 -10.05
C LEU A 587 40.64 9.07 -10.15
N GLU A 588 40.08 9.85 -11.07
CA GLU A 588 38.75 9.82 -11.65
C GLU A 588 38.38 8.51 -12.39
N SER A 589 37.12 8.10 -12.30
CA SER A 589 36.38 7.65 -13.48
C SER A 589 34.93 8.11 -13.39
N GLY A 590 34.44 8.75 -14.44
CA GLY A 590 33.14 9.44 -14.41
C GLY A 590 31.99 8.56 -14.89
N HIS A 591 31.20 8.02 -13.96
CA HIS A 591 29.79 7.71 -14.20
C HIS A 591 28.93 8.50 -13.21
N ARG A 592 28.16 9.45 -13.74
CA ARG A 592 27.27 10.30 -12.94
C ARG A 592 25.96 9.54 -12.73
N GLU A 593 25.93 8.74 -11.66
CA GLU A 593 24.78 7.94 -11.25
C GLU A 593 23.58 8.87 -10.99
N VAL A 594 22.48 8.64 -11.72
CA VAL A 594 21.23 9.42 -11.57
C VAL A 594 20.36 8.69 -10.55
N ILE A 595 20.54 9.05 -9.27
CA ILE A 595 19.75 8.49 -8.16
C ILE A 595 18.46 9.31 -8.03
N SER A 596 17.29 8.65 -8.10
CA SER A 596 15.99 9.33 -8.01
C SER A 596 15.70 9.85 -6.60
N ASN A 597 14.83 10.86 -6.48
CA ASN A 597 14.48 11.44 -5.18
C ASN A 597 13.85 10.42 -4.21
N ALA A 598 13.15 9.41 -4.71
CA ALA A 598 12.62 8.31 -3.90
C ALA A 598 13.74 7.39 -3.36
N ALA A 599 14.74 7.06 -4.20
CA ALA A 599 15.91 6.31 -3.76
C ALA A 599 16.77 7.13 -2.77
N ILE A 600 16.93 8.45 -3.00
CA ILE A 600 17.58 9.37 -2.04
C ILE A 600 16.82 9.42 -0.71
N ALA A 601 15.48 9.45 -0.74
CA ALA A 601 14.66 9.41 0.48
C ALA A 601 14.84 8.09 1.26
N ALA A 602 14.90 6.95 0.56
CA ALA A 602 15.17 5.65 1.17
C ALA A 602 16.58 5.58 1.79
N MET A 603 17.61 6.06 1.08
CA MET A 603 18.99 6.12 1.60
C MET A 603 19.12 7.05 2.81
N ASN A 604 18.41 8.19 2.81
CA ASN A 604 18.38 9.10 3.95
C ASN A 604 17.67 8.48 5.17
N ALA A 605 16.59 7.73 4.96
CA ALA A 605 15.91 6.99 6.04
C ALA A 605 16.86 5.92 6.65
N GLU A 606 17.63 5.22 5.82
CA GLU A 606 18.59 4.22 6.25
C GLU A 606 19.79 4.82 7.02
N GLN A 607 20.25 6.00 6.62
CA GLN A 607 21.29 6.75 7.35
C GLN A 607 20.81 7.12 8.76
N MET A 608 19.59 7.62 8.90
CA MET A 608 19.02 8.02 10.20
C MET A 608 18.73 6.84 11.13
N GLN A 609 18.51 5.65 10.56
CA GLN A 609 18.37 4.40 11.32
C GLN A 609 19.70 3.95 11.94
N LYS A 610 20.84 4.21 11.26
CA LYS A 610 22.20 4.00 11.81
C LYS A 610 22.57 5.02 12.88
N ASP A 611 22.03 6.24 12.79
CA ASP A 611 22.22 7.32 13.76
C ASP A 611 21.32 7.18 15.03
N GLY A 612 20.58 6.08 15.18
CA GLY A 612 19.78 5.77 16.38
C GLY A 612 18.50 6.61 16.55
N VAL A 613 18.11 7.41 15.56
CA VAL A 613 16.92 8.28 15.63
C VAL A 613 15.70 7.52 15.12
N VAL A 614 15.10 6.70 15.99
CA VAL A 614 13.82 6.03 15.69
C VAL A 614 12.71 7.08 15.58
N ARG A 615 12.29 7.37 14.34
CA ARG A 615 11.05 8.08 14.02
C ARG A 615 10.20 7.22 13.11
N ILE A 616 8.90 7.22 13.38
CA ILE A 616 7.93 6.24 12.83
C ILE A 616 7.69 6.45 11.31
N PHE A 617 8.10 7.60 10.76
CA PHE A 617 8.08 7.91 9.33
C PHE A 617 9.36 8.64 8.89
N PRO A 618 9.80 8.49 7.62
CA PRO A 618 10.98 9.17 7.10
C PRO A 618 10.75 10.69 6.99
N PRO A 619 11.71 11.54 7.38
CA PRO A 619 11.52 12.99 7.30
C PRO A 619 11.74 13.54 5.89
N LEU A 620 11.05 14.64 5.59
CA LEU A 620 11.19 15.36 4.32
C LEU A 620 12.61 15.87 4.04
N LEU A 621 12.91 15.94 2.75
CA LEU A 621 13.96 16.77 2.20
C LEU A 621 13.74 18.24 2.58
N ARG A 622 14.58 18.79 3.45
CA ARG A 622 14.77 20.25 3.53
C ARG A 622 15.42 20.72 2.22
N GLY A 623 14.71 21.53 1.44
CA GLY A 623 15.25 22.16 0.24
C GLY A 623 16.50 22.98 0.57
N LYS A 624 17.68 22.44 0.26
CA LYS A 624 18.95 23.16 0.40
C LYS A 624 19.30 23.80 -0.94
N GLN A 625 18.96 25.08 -1.04
CA GLN A 625 19.25 25.96 -2.16
C GLN A 625 20.73 25.86 -2.57
N LEU A 626 21.02 25.22 -3.71
CA LEU A 626 22.37 25.16 -4.26
C LEU A 626 22.80 26.58 -4.65
N SER A 627 23.81 27.10 -3.96
CA SER A 627 24.40 28.40 -4.29
C SER A 627 25.91 28.24 -4.47
N SER A 628 26.39 28.68 -5.64
CA SER A 628 27.79 29.01 -5.96
C SER A 628 28.84 27.87 -5.89
N PHE A 629 29.02 27.19 -7.02
CA PHE A 629 30.33 27.19 -7.70
C PHE A 629 30.12 27.68 -9.14
N GLY A 630 31.05 28.46 -9.69
CA GLY A 630 30.70 29.52 -10.63
C GLY A 630 31.27 29.46 -12.05
N VAL A 631 30.55 30.19 -12.91
CA VAL A 631 31.01 31.00 -14.07
C VAL A 631 31.47 30.28 -15.35
N GLY A 632 30.67 30.50 -16.41
CA GLY A 632 31.08 30.52 -17.82
C GLY A 632 30.00 29.94 -18.75
N GLY A 633 29.30 30.70 -19.60
CA GLY A 633 29.23 32.14 -19.79
C GLY A 633 28.19 32.50 -20.89
N GLY A 634 27.58 33.69 -20.82
CA GLY A 634 26.53 34.17 -21.74
C GLY A 634 25.13 33.56 -21.47
N GLY A 635 24.03 34.31 -21.44
CA GLY A 635 23.82 35.76 -21.61
C GLY A 635 22.49 36.01 -22.34
N ILE A 636 21.54 36.72 -21.72
CA ILE A 636 20.28 37.32 -22.27
C ILE A 636 19.53 37.99 -21.09
N PRO A 637 18.71 39.05 -21.29
CA PRO A 637 18.80 40.23 -20.42
C PRO A 637 17.73 40.42 -19.33
N LYS A 638 17.99 41.42 -18.48
CA LYS A 638 17.26 41.79 -17.26
C LYS A 638 15.85 42.38 -17.52
N GLY A 639 14.85 41.87 -16.80
CA GLY A 639 13.63 42.59 -16.42
C GLY A 639 13.69 43.03 -14.95
N ARG A 640 13.21 44.24 -14.62
CA ARG A 640 13.30 44.84 -13.27
C ARG A 640 12.33 44.17 -12.28
N PHE A 641 12.72 44.05 -11.01
CA PHE A 641 12.15 44.83 -9.90
C PHE A 641 13.07 44.81 -8.66
N PHE A 642 12.98 45.86 -7.83
CA PHE A 642 13.88 46.10 -6.69
C PHE A 642 13.44 45.36 -5.42
N LEU A 643 14.42 44.86 -4.66
CA LEU A 643 14.32 44.61 -3.22
C LEU A 643 15.47 45.35 -2.52
N PRO A 644 15.24 46.10 -1.44
CA PRO A 644 16.31 46.71 -0.66
C PRO A 644 17.03 45.65 0.20
N HIS A 645 18.34 45.80 0.34
CA HIS A 645 19.18 44.93 1.17
C HIS A 645 18.77 44.96 2.64
N VAL A 646 18.72 43.78 3.28
CA VAL A 646 19.04 43.63 4.70
C VAL A 646 20.17 42.60 4.84
N THR A 647 21.13 42.94 5.69
CA THR A 647 22.40 42.24 5.92
C THR A 647 22.23 40.97 6.76
N LYS A 648 23.11 39.98 6.53
CA LYS A 648 23.25 38.80 7.41
C LYS A 648 23.56 39.24 8.84
N MET A 649 22.85 38.69 9.82
CA MET A 649 23.26 38.67 11.22
C MET A 649 23.46 37.22 11.70
N ASN A 650 24.67 36.91 12.15
CA ASN A 650 24.97 35.68 12.89
C ASN A 650 24.97 36.00 14.39
N ARG A 651 24.01 35.45 15.16
CA ARG A 651 24.10 35.05 16.59
C ARG A 651 22.70 34.70 17.12
N HIS A 652 22.63 33.75 18.05
CA HIS A 652 21.41 33.37 18.78
C HIS A 652 21.49 33.89 20.22
N GLY A 653 20.39 34.40 20.77
CA GLY A 653 20.31 34.75 22.20
C GLY A 653 19.20 35.74 22.57
N VAL A 654 18.88 35.78 23.86
CA VAL A 654 17.87 36.65 24.53
C VAL A 654 18.21 38.16 24.40
N GLU A 655 19.40 38.47 23.88
CA GLU A 655 19.96 39.81 23.71
C GLU A 655 19.14 40.74 22.80
N HIS A 656 18.32 40.20 21.89
CA HIS A 656 17.48 41.00 20.99
C HIS A 656 16.11 41.40 21.56
N LEU A 657 15.74 40.91 22.74
CA LEU A 657 14.47 41.29 23.36
C LEU A 657 14.48 42.75 23.84
N PRO A 658 13.37 43.51 23.68
CA PRO A 658 13.21 44.84 24.27
C PRO A 658 13.49 44.82 25.78
N VAL A 659 14.06 45.91 26.32
CA VAL A 659 14.43 46.02 27.74
C VAL A 659 13.23 45.71 28.67
N GLN A 660 12.03 46.11 28.26
CA GLN A 660 10.75 45.79 28.91
C GLN A 660 10.56 44.27 29.11
N VAL A 661 10.83 43.46 28.08
CA VAL A 661 10.66 42.01 28.10
C VAL A 661 11.76 41.33 28.91
N LYS A 662 13.00 41.83 28.84
CA LYS A 662 14.11 41.35 29.69
C LYS A 662 13.82 41.59 31.17
N LEU A 663 13.27 42.75 31.53
CA LEU A 663 12.81 43.06 32.89
C LEU A 663 11.66 42.13 33.33
N ALA A 664 10.67 41.89 32.48
CA ALA A 664 9.57 40.98 32.80
C ALA A 664 10.05 39.54 33.06
N ILE A 665 11.00 39.03 32.26
CA ILE A 665 11.63 37.72 32.47
C ILE A 665 12.40 37.70 33.79
N LEU A 666 13.20 38.73 34.09
CA LEU A 666 13.96 38.84 35.34
C LEU A 666 13.03 38.84 36.57
N VAL A 667 11.94 39.59 36.52
CA VAL A 667 10.94 39.66 37.61
C VAL A 667 10.22 38.33 37.81
N MET A 668 9.85 37.61 36.74
CA MET A 668 9.27 36.27 36.86
C MET A 668 10.24 35.28 37.50
N VAL A 669 11.51 35.26 37.09
CA VAL A 669 12.53 34.38 37.68
C VAL A 669 12.76 34.70 39.16
N LEU A 670 12.87 35.98 39.52
CA LEU A 670 13.01 36.41 40.91
C LEU A 670 11.78 36.04 41.76
N GLY A 671 10.56 36.20 41.22
CA GLY A 671 9.33 35.81 41.90
C GLY A 671 9.25 34.31 42.18
N ILE A 672 9.65 33.47 41.22
CA ILE A 672 9.73 32.01 41.39
C ILE A 672 10.77 31.64 42.45
N CYS A 673 11.96 32.25 42.44
CA CYS A 673 12.99 32.03 43.46
C CYS A 673 12.50 32.43 44.87
N VAL A 674 11.82 33.57 45.02
CA VAL A 674 11.25 33.99 46.30
C VAL A 674 10.16 33.01 46.76
N ALA A 675 9.28 32.53 45.86
CA ALA A 675 8.25 31.56 46.21
C ALA A 675 8.82 30.21 46.69
N ILE A 676 9.91 29.74 46.07
CA ILE A 676 10.62 28.50 46.47
C ILE A 676 11.31 28.67 47.83
N ILE A 677 11.96 29.81 48.08
CA ILE A 677 12.57 30.12 49.38
C ILE A 677 11.50 30.26 50.48
N SER A 678 10.32 30.81 50.14
CA SER A 678 9.22 31.04 51.11
C SER A 678 8.41 29.79 51.47
N SER A 679 8.55 28.69 50.72
CA SER A 679 7.70 27.49 50.87
C SER A 679 8.41 26.26 51.46
N GLY A 680 9.72 26.35 51.74
CA GLY A 680 10.52 25.21 52.20
C GLY A 680 10.92 25.26 53.68
N GLY A 681 10.03 24.96 54.65
CA GLY A 681 10.48 25.01 56.05
C GLY A 681 9.57 24.62 57.23
N GLU A 682 8.79 23.54 57.20
CA GLU A 682 8.43 22.86 58.48
C GLU A 682 8.61 21.34 58.43
N LYS A 683 9.40 20.81 59.36
CA LYS A 683 9.67 19.36 59.53
C LYS A 683 8.79 18.80 60.65
N ARG A 684 7.90 17.85 60.35
CA ARG A 684 7.35 16.92 61.36
C ARG A 684 7.75 15.49 61.08
N LYS A 685 8.53 14.91 62.00
CA LYS A 685 8.83 13.47 62.06
C LYS A 685 7.59 12.72 62.58
N VAL A 686 7.17 11.67 61.89
CA VAL A 686 6.46 10.52 62.52
C VAL A 686 7.07 9.23 61.98
N ARG A 687 7.21 8.25 62.89
CA ARG A 687 7.93 6.97 62.70
C ARG A 687 6.97 5.85 63.08
N ILE A 688 6.57 4.99 62.13
CA ILE A 688 5.89 3.71 62.45
C ILE A 688 6.58 2.57 61.66
N LYS A 689 6.55 1.38 62.26
CA LYS A 689 7.39 0.21 61.95
C LYS A 689 6.81 -0.67 60.82
N SER A 690 7.70 -1.50 60.30
CA SER A 690 7.39 -2.72 59.54
C SER A 690 6.42 -3.67 60.26
N ASN A 691 5.74 -4.50 59.48
CA ASN A 691 5.53 -5.90 59.84
C ASN A 691 5.57 -6.79 58.60
N LYS A 692 6.37 -7.86 58.67
CA LYS A 692 6.30 -9.02 57.75
C LYS A 692 5.24 -9.99 58.27
N LYS A 693 4.52 -10.66 57.37
CA LYS A 693 4.46 -12.13 57.21
C LYS A 693 3.20 -12.53 56.43
N GLY A 694 3.34 -13.60 55.64
CA GLY A 694 2.38 -14.14 54.69
C GLY A 694 3.17 -14.70 53.52
#